data_AF-Q804X4-F1
#
_entry.id   AF-Q804X4-F1
#
_cell.length_a   1.000
_cell.length_b   1.000
_cell.length_c   1.000
_cell.angle_alpha   90.00
_cell.angle_beta   90.00
_cell.angle_gamma   90.00
#
_symmetry.space_group_name_H-M   'P 1'
#
loop_
_entity.id
_entity.type
_entity.pdbx_description
1 polymer ?
#
loop_
_entity_poly.entity_id
_entity_poly.type
_entity_poly.pdbx_seq_one_letter_code
_entity_poly.pdbx_strand_id
1 'polypeptide(L)'
;CFQVGPTMNHCCVAIPQSHPVSPATENCQGYTQQLKPSIVIGLPHENGNYEYTSGEYYTEDTSGDEYEYYYVSFDDPYMTDPKLNVNEQRNPDNIAEHYLRSRGNERRYYIAAKEVCWNYAGLKKSTMMYDKICKDGSTKKVIFQRYTDSTFTTVQDEGEYEEHLGILGPVIRAEVNDVILVHFKNLASRPYSLHAHGLFYEKSSEGSIYDDESSDWFKEDDKVQPNSSYIYVWYANRRSGPLQPGAACRSWVYYSDVNLEKDTHSGLIGPILICEKGTFSASDNNRTNTRDFFLLFMVFDEEESWYFDKRSRKPCTEKTQEMQQCHKFYAINGITNNLQGLRMYEGELVRWHLLNMGVPKDIHVVHFHGQTFIEQLEAKYQLGTYTLLPGSFQTVEMKPQRPGWWLLDTEVGEYQQAGMQASYLVLEKGCRIPMGMASGVILDSQINASHHIDYWEPKLARLNNSGTYNAWSTTMTEDLPWIQVDFQRQVLLTGIQTQGAKHFLKSFYVQKLFIVYSTDKRKWNTFRGDSSPAEKIFEGNSDAYGIKENIIDPPIIARYIRVYPKQAYNEPTLRMELLGCEVDACSLPLGMENGEIKNTQITASSVRTSWFSTWEPSLARINQKGKINAWRAESNNNQQWLQIDLLTIKKITAIATQGVKSVTTENFVKTYVILYSNQGSEWKSYTEDSSSVAKVFSGNEDSRGHVKHFFNPPILSRFIRIVPKTWYNGIALRVELFGCDFGGI
;
A
#
# COMPACT_ATOMS: atom_id res chain seq x y z
N CYS A 1 24.57 -38.62 -20.74
CA CYS A 1 23.98 -39.51 -21.76
C CYS A 1 22.50 -39.23 -21.91
N PHE A 2 22.10 -38.53 -22.96
CA PHE A 2 20.94 -38.84 -23.81
C PHE A 2 21.08 -37.97 -25.07
N GLN A 3 20.89 -38.62 -26.21
CA GLN A 3 21.30 -38.25 -27.56
C GLN A 3 20.03 -38.24 -28.41
N VAL A 4 19.76 -37.16 -29.15
CA VAL A 4 18.75 -37.16 -30.23
C VAL A 4 19.28 -36.27 -31.36
N GLY A 5 19.45 -36.86 -32.54
CA GLY A 5 20.02 -36.24 -33.74
C GLY A 5 19.02 -35.43 -34.58
N PRO A 6 19.50 -34.80 -35.68
CA PRO A 6 18.73 -33.85 -36.48
C PRO A 6 18.12 -34.50 -37.73
N THR A 7 16.91 -34.07 -38.11
CA THR A 7 16.33 -34.33 -39.44
C THR A 7 16.33 -33.03 -40.26
N MET A 8 17.16 -33.00 -41.30
CA MET A 8 17.13 -32.04 -42.40
C MET A 8 15.92 -32.28 -43.31
N ASN A 9 15.25 -31.21 -43.76
CA ASN A 9 14.38 -31.24 -44.93
C ASN A 9 14.92 -30.27 -45.98
N HIS A 10 15.35 -30.81 -47.11
CA HIS A 10 15.64 -30.09 -48.36
C HIS A 10 14.34 -29.73 -49.08
N CYS A 11 14.26 -28.49 -49.58
CA CYS A 11 13.37 -28.13 -50.68
C CYS A 11 14.20 -27.42 -51.75
N CYS A 12 14.48 -28.14 -52.85
CA CYS A 12 14.96 -27.58 -54.10
C CYS A 12 13.80 -26.91 -54.85
N VAL A 13 14.01 -25.71 -55.39
CA VAL A 13 13.18 -25.18 -56.49
C VAL A 13 14.07 -24.53 -57.56
N ALA A 14 13.68 -24.80 -58.80
CA ALA A 14 14.38 -24.71 -60.07
C ALA A 14 14.80 -23.30 -60.55
N ILE A 15 15.88 -23.31 -61.34
CA ILE A 15 16.32 -22.25 -62.28
C ILE A 15 15.59 -22.44 -63.62
N PRO A 16 15.36 -21.36 -64.39
CA PRO A 16 15.59 -21.41 -65.83
C PRO A 16 16.52 -20.30 -66.35
N GLN A 17 17.40 -20.67 -67.28
CA GLN A 17 18.24 -19.83 -68.16
C GLN A 17 17.32 -19.10 -69.20
N SER A 18 17.62 -17.99 -69.90
CA SER A 18 18.83 -17.59 -70.65
C SER A 18 18.67 -16.23 -71.42
N HIS A 19 19.79 -15.51 -71.65
CA HIS A 19 20.16 -14.57 -72.78
C HIS A 19 19.74 -13.06 -72.77
N PRO A 20 20.42 -12.14 -73.54
CA PRO A 20 21.80 -11.63 -73.37
C PRO A 20 21.99 -10.08 -73.53
N VAL A 21 23.09 -9.56 -72.96
CA VAL A 21 23.96 -8.38 -73.28
C VAL A 21 23.43 -7.18 -74.12
N SER A 22 23.57 -5.96 -73.56
CA SER A 22 24.20 -4.77 -74.21
C SER A 22 24.59 -3.67 -73.20
N PRO A 23 25.61 -2.84 -73.49
CA PRO A 23 26.41 -2.12 -72.49
C PRO A 23 25.98 -0.66 -72.32
N ALA A 24 26.09 -0.13 -71.09
CA ALA A 24 26.09 1.30 -70.84
C ALA A 24 27.12 1.61 -69.76
N THR A 25 28.17 2.31 -70.20
CA THR A 25 29.19 2.97 -69.40
C THR A 25 28.56 4.04 -68.50
N GLU A 26 28.68 3.89 -67.19
CA GLU A 26 28.62 5.03 -66.25
C GLU A 26 29.78 4.98 -65.27
N ASN A 27 30.47 6.12 -65.20
CA ASN A 27 31.60 6.41 -64.33
C ASN A 27 31.24 6.19 -62.85
N CYS A 28 31.86 5.20 -62.20
CA CYS A 28 31.97 5.22 -60.74
C CYS A 28 33.18 6.07 -60.34
N GLN A 29 32.89 7.31 -59.94
CA GLN A 29 33.76 8.06 -59.04
C GLN A 29 33.98 7.25 -57.76
N GLY A 30 35.22 7.28 -57.27
CA GLY A 30 35.70 6.44 -56.18
C GLY A 30 34.84 6.55 -54.92
N TYR A 31 34.26 5.42 -54.52
CA TYR A 31 33.98 5.14 -53.13
C TYR A 31 35.20 4.42 -52.56
N THR A 32 35.86 5.08 -51.60
CA THR A 32 36.76 4.41 -50.67
C THR A 32 35.97 3.28 -50.01
N GLN A 33 36.20 2.04 -50.44
CA GLN A 33 35.76 0.86 -49.68
C GLN A 33 36.47 0.93 -48.33
N GLN A 34 35.75 1.30 -47.27
CA GLN A 34 36.15 1.00 -45.91
C GLN A 34 36.27 -0.53 -45.84
N LEU A 35 37.51 -1.02 -45.81
CA LEU A 35 37.81 -2.43 -45.62
C LEU A 35 37.20 -2.86 -44.29
N LYS A 36 36.16 -3.71 -44.35
CA LYS A 36 35.59 -4.36 -43.18
C LYS A 36 36.69 -5.20 -42.52
N PRO A 37 36.95 -5.07 -41.22
CA PRO A 37 37.92 -5.94 -40.56
C PRO A 37 37.41 -7.38 -40.59
N SER A 38 38.18 -8.26 -41.22
CA SER A 38 37.92 -9.70 -41.23
C SER A 38 38.66 -10.34 -40.06
N ILE A 39 37.93 -11.00 -39.16
CA ILE A 39 38.53 -11.72 -38.04
C ILE A 39 38.82 -13.15 -38.52
N VAL A 40 40.03 -13.64 -38.24
CA VAL A 40 40.43 -15.02 -38.53
C VAL A 40 40.06 -15.89 -37.35
N ILE A 41 39.16 -16.86 -37.56
CA ILE A 41 38.82 -17.84 -36.51
C ILE A 41 39.68 -19.07 -36.74
N GLY A 42 40.64 -19.32 -35.85
CA GLY A 42 41.42 -20.55 -35.80
C GLY A 42 40.65 -21.69 -35.12
N LEU A 43 40.83 -22.93 -35.59
CA LEU A 43 40.34 -24.12 -34.89
C LEU A 43 41.14 -24.33 -33.58
N PRO A 44 40.50 -24.82 -32.50
CA PRO A 44 41.14 -24.92 -31.19
C PRO A 44 42.28 -25.95 -31.19
N HIS A 45 43.41 -25.60 -30.58
CA HIS A 45 44.44 -26.59 -30.20
C HIS A 45 43.90 -27.51 -29.09
N GLU A 46 44.43 -28.75 -29.02
CA GLU A 46 44.05 -29.77 -28.02
C GLU A 46 44.15 -29.31 -26.54
N ASN A 47 44.79 -28.16 -26.27
CA ASN A 47 44.93 -27.58 -24.94
C ASN A 47 43.88 -26.50 -24.59
N GLY A 48 42.91 -26.21 -25.46
CA GLY A 48 41.75 -25.36 -25.13
C GLY A 48 41.99 -23.85 -25.03
N ASN A 49 43.13 -23.35 -25.50
CA ASN A 49 43.39 -21.90 -25.62
C ASN A 49 43.06 -21.40 -27.03
N TYR A 50 42.37 -20.25 -27.10
CA TYR A 50 42.12 -19.48 -28.32
C TYR A 50 43.10 -18.30 -28.35
N GLU A 51 43.76 -18.05 -29.47
CA GLU A 51 44.62 -16.88 -29.66
C GLU A 51 43.91 -15.89 -30.61
N TYR A 52 43.67 -14.67 -30.13
CA TYR A 52 43.12 -13.59 -30.94
C TYR A 52 44.27 -12.67 -31.38
N THR A 53 44.52 -12.58 -32.68
CA THR A 53 45.52 -11.66 -33.23
C THR A 53 44.81 -10.52 -33.96
N SER A 54 44.93 -9.30 -33.44
CA SER A 54 44.54 -8.08 -34.15
C SER A 54 45.62 -7.75 -35.18
N GLY A 55 45.18 -7.44 -36.40
CA GLY A 55 46.04 -7.37 -37.57
C GLY A 55 47.11 -6.29 -37.51
N GLU A 56 48.37 -6.71 -37.52
CA GLU A 56 49.45 -5.98 -38.20
C GLU A 56 50.20 -6.96 -39.11
N TYR A 57 50.58 -6.47 -40.29
CA TYR A 57 51.18 -7.23 -41.39
C TYR A 57 52.42 -8.01 -40.93
N TYR A 58 52.33 -9.35 -40.96
CA TYR A 58 53.50 -10.22 -41.01
C TYR A 58 53.44 -11.05 -42.30
N THR A 59 54.47 -10.90 -43.12
CA THR A 59 54.80 -11.84 -44.20
C THR A 59 55.77 -12.84 -43.59
N GLU A 60 55.33 -14.08 -43.39
CA GLU A 60 56.26 -15.18 -43.14
C GLU A 60 55.95 -16.34 -44.07
N ASP A 61 57.01 -16.77 -44.76
CA ASP A 61 57.02 -17.80 -45.77
C ASP A 61 56.74 -19.18 -45.17
N THR A 62 55.92 -19.91 -45.93
CA THR A 62 55.48 -21.30 -45.80
C THR A 62 56.47 -22.32 -45.20
N SER A 63 55.96 -23.13 -44.26
CA SER A 63 56.21 -24.58 -44.27
C SER A 63 55.06 -25.37 -43.64
N GLY A 64 54.30 -26.09 -44.50
CA GLY A 64 53.65 -27.36 -44.19
C GLY A 64 52.56 -27.39 -43.11
N ASP A 65 51.35 -26.96 -43.49
CA ASP A 65 50.06 -27.63 -43.24
C ASP A 65 48.95 -26.67 -43.73
N GLU A 66 48.14 -27.07 -44.72
CA GLU A 66 47.03 -26.25 -45.23
C GLU A 66 45.92 -26.18 -44.18
N TYR A 67 45.92 -25.14 -43.35
CA TYR A 67 44.76 -24.79 -42.53
C TYR A 67 43.82 -23.88 -43.34
N GLU A 68 42.60 -24.36 -43.63
CA GLU A 68 41.53 -23.52 -44.18
C GLU A 68 41.05 -22.53 -43.10
N TYR A 69 41.46 -21.27 -43.22
CA TYR A 69 40.94 -20.19 -42.40
C TYR A 69 39.61 -19.70 -42.96
N TYR A 70 38.55 -19.77 -42.16
CA TYR A 70 37.27 -19.13 -42.49
C TYR A 70 37.30 -17.68 -42.04
N TYR A 71 37.31 -16.76 -43.01
CA TYR A 71 37.13 -15.34 -42.75
C TYR A 71 35.64 -15.06 -42.61
N VAL A 72 35.22 -14.61 -41.44
CA VAL A 72 33.88 -14.07 -41.24
C VAL A 72 33.99 -12.56 -41.22
N SER A 73 33.25 -11.90 -42.11
CA SER A 73 33.10 -10.46 -42.09
C SER A 73 32.35 -10.07 -40.80
N PHE A 74 33.04 -9.39 -39.88
CA PHE A 74 32.44 -8.80 -38.70
C PHE A 74 31.81 -7.45 -39.12
N ASP A 75 30.49 -7.45 -39.27
CA ASP A 75 29.74 -6.20 -39.39
C ASP A 75 29.48 -5.70 -37.98
N ASP A 76 30.14 -4.61 -37.60
CA ASP A 76 29.85 -3.90 -36.35
C ASP A 76 28.36 -3.49 -36.38
N PRO A 77 27.51 -4.06 -35.51
CA PRO A 77 26.07 -3.81 -35.50
C PRO A 77 25.74 -2.35 -35.13
N TYR A 78 26.70 -1.60 -34.57
CA TYR A 78 26.54 -0.20 -34.18
C TYR A 78 26.92 0.79 -35.30
N MET A 79 27.68 0.33 -36.30
CA MET A 79 28.08 1.14 -37.48
C MET A 79 27.21 0.89 -38.71
N THR A 80 26.46 -0.22 -38.75
CA THR A 80 25.70 -0.66 -39.93
C THR A 80 24.19 -0.41 -39.84
N ASP A 81 23.64 -0.12 -38.66
CA ASP A 81 22.20 0.22 -38.54
C ASP A 81 21.98 1.70 -38.93
N PRO A 82 21.24 2.01 -40.02
CA PRO A 82 20.90 3.39 -40.36
C PRO A 82 20.08 4.12 -39.28
N LYS A 83 19.60 3.42 -38.24
CA LYS A 83 18.95 4.00 -37.05
C LYS A 83 19.93 4.56 -36.01
N LEU A 84 21.22 4.25 -36.10
CA LEU A 84 22.27 4.63 -35.14
C LEU A 84 23.28 5.57 -35.80
N ASN A 85 22.79 6.59 -36.51
CA ASN A 85 23.65 7.57 -37.17
C ASN A 85 24.49 8.33 -36.13
N VAL A 86 25.79 8.02 -36.08
CA VAL A 86 26.77 8.60 -35.15
C VAL A 86 26.85 10.13 -35.25
N ASN A 87 26.33 10.73 -36.33
CA ASN A 87 26.34 12.18 -36.56
C ASN A 87 25.06 12.91 -36.11
N GLU A 88 23.99 12.20 -35.73
CA GLU A 88 22.75 12.83 -35.23
C GLU A 88 22.74 12.88 -33.69
N GLN A 89 22.48 14.06 -33.13
CA GLN A 89 22.35 14.24 -31.69
C GLN A 89 21.11 13.47 -31.20
N ARG A 90 21.29 12.56 -30.24
CA ARG A 90 20.19 11.74 -29.71
C ARG A 90 19.07 12.60 -29.18
N ASN A 91 17.87 12.30 -29.69
CA ASN A 91 16.65 12.84 -29.20
C ASN A 91 15.77 11.71 -28.61
N PRO A 92 15.59 11.65 -27.27
CA PRO A 92 14.70 10.69 -26.63
C PRO A 92 13.27 10.71 -27.19
N ASP A 93 12.79 11.87 -27.64
CA ASP A 93 11.45 12.01 -28.20
C ASP A 93 11.35 11.29 -29.57
N ASN A 94 12.41 11.32 -30.40
CA ASN A 94 12.42 10.59 -31.68
C ASN A 94 12.43 9.07 -31.46
N ILE A 95 13.17 8.60 -30.44
CA ILE A 95 13.19 7.18 -30.05
C ILE A 95 11.81 6.77 -29.55
N ALA A 96 11.18 7.60 -28.71
CA ALA A 96 9.83 7.35 -28.24
C ALA A 96 8.82 7.31 -29.40
N GLU A 97 8.87 8.26 -30.32
CA GLU A 97 8.02 8.30 -31.53
C GLU A 97 8.16 7.03 -32.37
N HIS A 98 9.36 6.46 -32.48
CA HIS A 98 9.57 5.20 -33.19
C HIS A 98 8.74 4.07 -32.60
N TYR A 99 8.75 3.91 -31.27
CA TYR A 99 7.99 2.88 -30.56
C TYR A 99 6.48 3.20 -30.51
N LEU A 100 6.10 4.48 -30.43
CA LEU A 100 4.73 4.98 -30.44
C LEU A 100 4.00 4.78 -31.78
N ARG A 101 4.70 4.35 -32.86
CA ARG A 101 4.04 3.86 -34.08
C ARG A 101 3.15 2.65 -33.80
N SER A 102 3.44 1.89 -32.74
CA SER A 102 2.51 0.92 -32.14
C SER A 102 1.51 1.69 -31.25
N ARG A 103 0.20 1.38 -31.28
CA ARG A 103 -0.90 2.11 -30.60
C ARG A 103 -0.83 2.14 -29.04
N GLY A 104 0.32 2.43 -28.45
CA GLY A 104 0.55 2.57 -27.01
C GLY A 104 0.53 4.02 -26.56
N ASN A 105 0.54 4.22 -25.25
CA ASN A 105 0.63 5.53 -24.62
C ASN A 105 2.06 5.81 -24.16
N GLU A 106 2.40 7.09 -24.11
CA GLU A 106 3.64 7.56 -23.52
C GLU A 106 3.46 7.80 -22.01
N ARG A 107 4.40 7.29 -21.19
CA ARG A 107 4.40 7.46 -19.72
C ARG A 107 5.72 8.04 -19.24
N ARG A 108 5.66 9.20 -18.60
CA ARG A 108 6.84 9.93 -18.08
C ARG A 108 7.00 9.74 -16.58
N TYR A 109 8.21 9.44 -16.15
CA TYR A 109 8.62 9.31 -14.75
C TYR A 109 9.84 10.20 -14.46
N TYR A 110 9.80 10.95 -13.36
CA TYR A 110 10.94 11.74 -12.86
C TYR A 110 11.48 11.08 -11.60
N ILE A 111 12.66 10.46 -11.69
CA ILE A 111 13.27 9.67 -10.62
C ILE A 111 14.67 10.20 -10.36
N ALA A 112 15.06 10.35 -9.10
CA ALA A 112 16.42 10.71 -8.74
C ALA A 112 17.01 9.76 -7.71
N ALA A 113 18.31 9.46 -7.83
CA ALA A 113 19.06 8.76 -6.80
C ALA A 113 19.51 9.77 -5.73
N LYS A 114 19.10 9.57 -4.48
CA LYS A 114 19.36 10.51 -3.39
C LYS A 114 19.81 9.80 -2.12
N GLU A 115 20.81 10.38 -1.46
CA GLU A 115 21.33 9.87 -0.20
C GLU A 115 20.41 10.23 0.98
N VAL A 116 20.11 9.25 1.83
CA VAL A 116 19.22 9.37 2.99
C VAL A 116 19.81 8.63 4.20
N CYS A 117 19.48 9.06 5.42
CA CYS A 117 19.73 8.26 6.62
C CYS A 117 18.57 7.27 6.81
N TRP A 118 18.88 5.98 6.81
CA TRP A 118 17.94 4.88 6.91
C TRP A 118 17.95 4.25 8.30
N ASN A 119 16.77 3.90 8.82
CA ASN A 119 16.62 3.19 10.08
C ASN A 119 15.80 1.92 9.87
N TYR A 120 16.45 0.77 10.04
CA TYR A 120 15.85 -0.55 9.88
C TYR A 120 14.77 -0.89 10.91
N ALA A 121 14.80 -0.28 12.10
CA ALA A 121 13.84 -0.56 13.17
C ALA A 121 12.42 0.00 12.92
N GLY A 122 12.16 0.59 11.75
CA GLY A 122 10.81 1.01 11.34
C GLY A 122 10.33 2.34 11.92
N LEU A 123 11.17 3.07 12.67
CA LEU A 123 10.92 4.47 13.02
C LEU A 123 11.24 5.35 11.79
N LYS A 124 10.24 5.45 10.91
CA LYS A 124 10.08 6.27 9.69
C LYS A 124 11.28 7.11 9.21
N LYS A 125 11.55 7.06 7.89
CA LYS A 125 12.44 7.92 7.09
C LYS A 125 12.68 9.30 7.75
N SER A 126 13.87 9.51 8.32
CA SER A 126 14.24 10.82 8.83
C SER A 126 14.65 11.70 7.65
N THR A 127 13.70 12.45 7.12
CA THR A 127 14.00 13.56 6.21
C THR A 127 14.43 14.77 7.03
N MET A 128 15.55 14.67 7.76
CA MET A 128 16.19 15.86 8.34
C MET A 128 17.29 16.34 7.40
N MET A 129 17.04 17.53 6.87
CA MET A 129 17.99 18.42 6.20
C MET A 129 19.21 18.64 7.10
N TYR A 130 20.41 18.55 6.52
CA TYR A 130 21.66 19.12 7.03
C TYR A 130 22.15 18.66 8.41
N ASP A 131 22.23 17.37 8.67
CA ASP A 131 23.29 16.89 9.57
C ASP A 131 24.18 15.91 8.80
N LYS A 132 25.48 16.20 8.71
CA LYS A 132 26.47 15.36 8.01
C LYS A 132 26.65 13.98 8.67
N ILE A 133 25.99 13.76 9.81
CA ILE A 133 26.13 12.60 10.68
C ILE A 133 24.72 12.05 10.93
N CYS A 134 24.47 10.82 10.47
CA CYS A 134 23.25 10.10 10.81
C CYS A 134 23.20 9.87 12.34
N LYS A 135 22.02 10.05 12.96
CA LYS A 135 21.84 9.86 14.41
C LYS A 135 22.06 8.38 14.80
N ASP A 136 22.36 8.15 16.08
CA ASP A 136 22.70 6.84 16.63
C ASP A 136 21.68 5.76 16.19
N GLY A 137 22.15 4.72 15.51
CA GLY A 137 21.33 3.62 14.95
C GLY A 137 20.83 3.77 13.50
N SER A 138 21.13 4.86 12.79
CA SER A 138 20.77 5.03 11.37
C SER A 138 21.98 4.92 10.45
N THR A 139 21.82 4.23 9.31
CA THR A 139 22.87 4.02 8.31
C THR A 139 22.65 4.91 7.10
N LYS A 140 23.75 5.38 6.48
CA LYS A 140 23.65 6.20 5.27
C LYS A 140 23.39 5.28 4.07
N LYS A 141 22.34 5.57 3.32
CA LYS A 141 21.92 4.81 2.13
C LYS A 141 21.61 5.73 0.97
N VAL A 142 21.39 5.15 -0.21
CA VAL A 142 20.90 5.85 -1.38
C VAL A 142 19.62 5.17 -1.87
N ILE A 143 18.58 5.96 -2.17
CA ILE A 143 17.28 5.46 -2.62
C ILE A 143 16.85 6.17 -3.90
N PHE A 144 16.00 5.51 -4.68
CA PHE A 144 15.29 6.14 -5.79
C PHE A 144 14.08 6.92 -5.25
N GLN A 145 14.02 8.21 -5.53
CA GLN A 145 12.95 9.11 -5.08
C GLN A 145 12.23 9.71 -6.28
N ARG A 146 10.89 9.75 -6.21
CA ARG A 146 10.04 10.33 -7.26
C ARG A 146 9.89 11.85 -7.11
N TYR A 147 9.91 12.53 -8.24
CA TYR A 147 9.69 13.97 -8.37
C TYR A 147 8.50 14.26 -9.29
N THR A 148 7.94 15.47 -9.17
CA THR A 148 6.77 15.88 -9.96
C THR A 148 7.10 16.23 -11.40
N ASP A 149 8.30 16.74 -11.65
CA ASP A 149 8.68 17.41 -12.88
C ASP A 149 10.20 17.39 -13.12
N SER A 150 10.62 17.86 -14.30
CA SER A 150 12.03 17.88 -14.73
C SER A 150 12.91 18.85 -13.93
N THR A 151 12.34 19.72 -13.09
CA THR A 151 13.13 20.62 -12.24
C THR A 151 13.74 19.89 -11.04
N PHE A 152 13.19 18.74 -10.64
CA PHE A 152 13.59 17.98 -9.46
C PHE A 152 13.60 18.83 -8.18
N THR A 153 12.68 19.79 -8.07
CA THR A 153 12.57 20.68 -6.90
C THR A 153 11.58 20.14 -5.88
N THR A 154 10.37 19.80 -6.33
CA THR A 154 9.30 19.27 -5.50
C THR A 154 9.30 17.75 -5.49
N VAL A 155 9.63 17.18 -4.34
CA VAL A 155 9.54 15.73 -4.08
C VAL A 155 8.07 15.32 -4.09
N GLN A 156 7.76 14.25 -4.79
CA GLN A 156 6.44 13.64 -4.72
C GLN A 156 6.44 12.64 -3.57
N ASP A 157 5.92 13.03 -2.39
CA ASP A 157 5.89 12.10 -1.25
C ASP A 157 5.11 10.82 -1.61
N GLU A 158 5.51 9.70 -1.01
CA GLU A 158 4.83 8.43 -1.15
C GLU A 158 3.40 8.54 -0.58
N GLY A 159 2.40 8.21 -1.40
CA GLY A 159 1.01 8.17 -0.97
C GLY A 159 0.75 6.97 -0.04
N GLU A 160 -0.45 6.89 0.53
CA GLU A 160 -0.79 5.82 1.46
C GLU A 160 -0.72 4.42 0.84
N TYR A 161 -1.00 4.27 -0.46
CA TYR A 161 -0.84 3.00 -1.18
C TYR A 161 0.62 2.55 -1.30
N GLU A 162 1.55 3.49 -1.25
CA GLU A 162 2.99 3.26 -1.44
C GLU A 162 3.75 3.32 -0.10
N GLU A 163 3.06 3.47 1.05
CA GLU A 163 3.67 3.50 2.39
C GLU A 163 4.48 2.22 2.68
N HIS A 164 4.08 1.10 2.08
CA HIS A 164 4.75 -0.20 2.23
C HIS A 164 6.07 -0.33 1.47
N LEU A 165 6.37 0.55 0.49
CA LEU A 165 7.57 0.39 -0.36
C LEU A 165 8.88 0.50 0.42
N GLY A 166 8.88 1.22 1.56
CA GLY A 166 10.05 1.30 2.42
C GLY A 166 11.27 1.84 1.69
N ILE A 167 12.31 1.03 1.52
CA ILE A 167 13.55 1.39 0.80
C ILE A 167 13.40 1.36 -0.72
N LEU A 168 12.39 0.65 -1.23
CA LEU A 168 12.15 0.53 -2.67
C LEU A 168 11.87 1.89 -3.30
N GLY A 169 12.34 2.05 -4.53
CA GLY A 169 11.97 3.16 -5.40
C GLY A 169 10.48 3.18 -5.76
N PRO A 170 10.02 4.27 -6.39
CA PRO A 170 8.65 4.37 -6.88
C PRO A 170 8.30 3.26 -7.88
N VAL A 171 7.04 2.80 -7.86
CA VAL A 171 6.56 1.79 -8.79
C VAL A 171 6.38 2.39 -10.18
N ILE A 172 7.12 1.88 -11.16
CA ILE A 172 6.93 2.23 -12.58
C ILE A 172 5.80 1.36 -13.14
N ARG A 173 4.72 1.97 -13.63
CA ARG A 173 3.51 1.27 -14.11
C ARG A 173 3.30 1.51 -15.60
N ALA A 174 3.18 0.46 -16.41
CA ALA A 174 2.91 0.59 -17.84
C ALA A 174 2.02 -0.52 -18.39
N GLU A 175 1.36 -0.28 -19.52
CA GLU A 175 0.63 -1.32 -20.25
C GLU A 175 1.48 -1.91 -21.37
N VAL A 176 1.08 -3.09 -21.86
CA VAL A 176 1.67 -3.67 -23.06
C VAL A 176 1.51 -2.73 -24.26
N ASN A 177 2.64 -2.46 -24.92
CA ASN A 177 2.93 -1.51 -25.99
C ASN A 177 3.11 -0.05 -25.56
N ASP A 178 3.07 0.28 -24.27
CA ASP A 178 3.39 1.62 -23.81
C ASP A 178 4.90 1.90 -23.90
N VAL A 179 5.25 3.18 -24.06
CA VAL A 179 6.62 3.68 -24.01
C VAL A 179 6.84 4.40 -22.69
N ILE A 180 7.91 4.02 -21.99
CA ILE A 180 8.26 4.53 -20.67
C ILE A 180 9.47 5.45 -20.83
N LEU A 181 9.31 6.72 -20.48
CA LEU A 181 10.40 7.70 -20.44
C LEU A 181 10.75 7.98 -18.97
N VAL A 182 11.95 7.61 -18.57
CA VAL A 182 12.45 7.87 -17.22
C VAL A 182 13.50 8.97 -17.27
N HIS A 183 13.13 10.14 -16.77
CA HIS A 183 14.06 11.23 -16.50
C HIS A 183 14.78 10.91 -15.19
N PHE A 184 16.01 10.44 -15.30
CA PHE A 184 16.86 10.11 -14.17
C PHE A 184 17.79 11.27 -13.83
N LYS A 185 17.91 11.61 -12.55
CA LYS A 185 18.91 12.57 -12.05
C LYS A 185 19.71 11.98 -10.91
N ASN A 186 21.03 12.02 -11.02
CA ASN A 186 21.87 11.54 -9.93
C ASN A 186 22.18 12.69 -8.96
N LEU A 187 21.59 12.66 -7.76
CA LEU A 187 21.85 13.63 -6.68
C LEU A 187 22.79 13.06 -5.60
N ALA A 188 23.35 11.86 -5.81
CA ALA A 188 24.26 11.21 -4.89
C ALA A 188 25.72 11.58 -5.17
N SER A 189 26.62 11.17 -4.27
CA SER A 189 28.07 11.46 -4.37
C SER A 189 28.84 10.59 -5.37
N ARG A 190 28.24 9.49 -5.82
CA ARG A 190 28.85 8.49 -6.71
C ARG A 190 28.08 8.38 -8.02
N PRO A 191 28.72 8.00 -9.14
CA PRO A 191 28.01 7.68 -10.36
C PRO A 191 27.14 6.44 -10.15
N TYR A 192 25.88 6.52 -10.59
CA TYR A 192 24.92 5.43 -10.57
C TYR A 192 24.22 5.37 -11.93
N SER A 193 23.55 4.26 -12.21
CA SER A 193 22.76 4.07 -13.43
C SER A 193 21.34 3.64 -13.09
N LEU A 194 20.54 3.44 -14.13
CA LEU A 194 19.19 2.96 -13.99
C LEU A 194 18.89 1.95 -15.10
N HIS A 195 19.06 0.67 -14.76
CA HIS A 195 18.80 -0.47 -15.62
C HIS A 195 17.41 -1.05 -15.37
N ALA A 196 16.68 -1.40 -16.42
CA ALA A 196 15.36 -2.03 -16.31
C ALA A 196 15.38 -3.48 -16.80
N HIS A 197 15.17 -4.42 -15.88
CA HIS A 197 15.06 -5.82 -16.23
C HIS A 197 13.72 -6.11 -16.91
N GLY A 198 13.73 -6.90 -18.00
CA GLY A 198 12.52 -7.43 -18.64
C GLY A 198 11.78 -6.46 -19.58
N LEU A 199 12.35 -5.29 -19.87
CA LEU A 199 11.87 -4.34 -20.88
C LEU A 199 12.73 -4.37 -22.14
N PHE A 200 12.20 -3.83 -23.23
CA PHE A 200 12.96 -3.63 -24.47
C PHE A 200 13.51 -2.22 -24.52
N TYR A 201 14.77 -2.08 -24.91
CA TYR A 201 15.44 -0.80 -25.00
C TYR A 201 16.51 -0.85 -26.08
N GLU A 202 16.92 0.32 -26.53
CA GLU A 202 18.10 0.47 -27.39
C GLU A 202 19.35 0.50 -26.53
N LYS A 203 20.50 0.30 -27.18
CA LYS A 203 21.79 0.29 -26.47
C LYS A 203 22.04 1.56 -25.67
N SER A 204 21.64 2.73 -26.19
CA SER A 204 21.73 4.03 -25.52
C SER A 204 20.73 4.23 -24.35
N SER A 205 20.05 3.19 -23.88
CA SER A 205 19.05 3.29 -22.80
C SER A 205 19.02 2.02 -21.95
N GLU A 206 20.12 1.28 -21.94
CA GLU A 206 20.29 0.04 -21.21
C GLU A 206 20.62 0.29 -19.73
N GLY A 207 21.52 1.23 -19.46
CA GLY A 207 21.95 1.58 -18.10
C GLY A 207 22.85 0.55 -17.43
N SER A 208 23.55 -0.29 -18.20
CA SER A 208 24.43 -1.35 -17.72
C SER A 208 25.85 -1.20 -18.25
N ILE A 209 26.84 -1.34 -17.37
CA ILE A 209 28.25 -1.24 -17.76
C ILE A 209 28.84 -2.61 -18.09
N TYR A 210 29.29 -2.78 -19.33
CA TYR A 210 30.15 -3.89 -19.74
C TYR A 210 31.02 -3.49 -20.94
N ASP A 211 32.08 -4.25 -21.20
CA ASP A 211 32.94 -4.00 -22.34
C ASP A 211 32.28 -4.55 -23.61
N ASP A 212 31.81 -3.66 -24.46
CA ASP A 212 31.00 -3.94 -25.65
C ASP A 212 31.54 -3.30 -26.92
N GLU A 213 32.76 -2.74 -26.87
CA GLU A 213 33.41 -2.00 -27.95
C GLU A 213 32.57 -0.84 -28.54
N SER A 214 31.46 -0.46 -27.89
CA SER A 214 30.59 0.61 -28.35
C SER A 214 31.27 1.97 -28.21
N SER A 215 30.84 2.92 -29.04
CA SER A 215 31.39 4.28 -29.02
C SER A 215 31.06 5.00 -27.71
N ASP A 216 31.88 5.98 -27.32
CA ASP A 216 31.73 6.74 -26.06
C ASP A 216 30.33 7.31 -25.86
N TRP A 217 29.68 7.67 -26.97
CA TRP A 217 28.31 8.15 -27.03
C TRP A 217 27.27 7.14 -26.48
N PHE A 218 27.43 5.83 -26.75
CA PHE A 218 26.55 4.77 -26.24
C PHE A 218 26.83 4.39 -24.78
N LYS A 219 27.85 4.99 -24.15
CA LYS A 219 28.25 4.72 -22.77
C LYS A 219 27.82 5.82 -21.80
N GLU A 220 27.12 6.85 -22.28
CA GLU A 220 26.61 7.94 -21.44
C GLU A 220 25.53 7.46 -20.44
N ASP A 221 24.79 6.40 -20.77
CA ASP A 221 23.76 5.83 -19.90
C ASP A 221 24.30 4.83 -18.86
N ASP A 222 25.46 4.24 -19.12
CA ASP A 222 26.13 3.27 -18.23
C ASP A 222 26.46 3.87 -16.87
N LYS A 223 26.87 5.13 -16.84
CA LYS A 223 27.35 5.83 -15.63
C LYS A 223 26.93 7.29 -15.63
N VAL A 224 25.79 7.57 -15.00
CA VAL A 224 25.33 8.95 -14.82
C VAL A 224 26.11 9.61 -13.69
N GLN A 225 26.92 10.60 -14.04
CA GLN A 225 27.76 11.34 -13.08
C GLN A 225 26.93 12.10 -12.03
N PRO A 226 27.48 12.36 -10.84
CA PRO A 226 26.83 13.20 -9.83
C PRO A 226 26.39 14.56 -10.39
N ASN A 227 25.18 14.99 -10.03
CA ASN A 227 24.46 16.18 -10.53
C ASN A 227 24.08 16.17 -12.02
N SER A 228 24.42 15.13 -12.77
CA SER A 228 23.99 14.96 -14.16
C SER A 228 22.61 14.31 -14.24
N SER A 229 21.94 14.52 -15.36
CA SER A 229 20.65 13.91 -15.68
C SER A 229 20.73 13.15 -16.99
N TYR A 230 20.05 12.01 -17.05
CA TYR A 230 19.93 11.17 -18.24
C TYR A 230 18.48 10.75 -18.46
N ILE A 231 18.06 10.55 -19.70
CA ILE A 231 16.69 10.12 -20.03
C ILE A 231 16.78 8.72 -20.62
N TYR A 232 16.18 7.74 -19.94
CA TYR A 232 16.06 6.36 -20.44
C TYR A 232 14.74 6.18 -21.17
N VAL A 233 14.77 5.50 -22.32
CA VAL A 233 13.57 5.17 -23.10
C VAL A 233 13.42 3.66 -23.16
N TRP A 234 12.32 3.15 -22.60
CA TRP A 234 12.01 1.73 -22.60
C TRP A 234 10.67 1.45 -23.26
N TYR A 235 10.59 0.30 -23.91
CA TYR A 235 9.40 -0.19 -24.59
C TYR A 235 8.87 -1.45 -23.90
N ALA A 236 7.62 -1.38 -23.43
CA ALA A 236 6.95 -2.51 -22.79
C ALA A 236 6.30 -3.40 -23.86
N ASN A 237 7.05 -4.32 -24.47
CA ASN A 237 6.48 -5.18 -25.51
C ASN A 237 5.60 -6.31 -24.93
N ARG A 238 5.03 -7.16 -25.80
CA ARG A 238 4.17 -8.28 -25.35
C ARG A 238 4.90 -9.33 -24.51
N ARG A 239 6.23 -9.49 -24.64
CA ARG A 239 7.01 -10.43 -23.83
C ARG A 239 7.22 -9.92 -22.39
N SER A 240 7.26 -8.61 -22.21
CA SER A 240 7.30 -7.94 -20.90
C SER A 240 5.98 -8.05 -20.13
N GLY A 241 4.87 -8.28 -20.83
CA GLY A 241 3.55 -8.43 -20.23
C GLY A 241 3.29 -9.78 -19.54
N PRO A 242 2.07 -9.97 -19.01
CA PRO A 242 1.64 -11.23 -18.42
C PRO A 242 1.61 -12.37 -19.46
N LEU A 243 1.94 -13.61 -19.03
CA LEU A 243 2.02 -14.77 -19.92
C LEU A 243 0.64 -15.19 -20.47
N GLN A 244 -0.40 -15.13 -19.65
CA GLN A 244 -1.75 -15.58 -20.02
C GLN A 244 -2.68 -14.43 -20.41
N PRO A 245 -3.53 -14.58 -21.44
CA PRO A 245 -4.67 -13.69 -21.66
C PRO A 245 -5.61 -13.76 -20.44
N GLY A 246 -5.74 -12.66 -19.70
CA GLY A 246 -6.58 -12.59 -18.49
C GLY A 246 -5.83 -12.50 -17.15
N ALA A 247 -4.52 -12.77 -17.11
CA ALA A 247 -3.69 -12.37 -15.96
C ALA A 247 -3.37 -10.87 -16.10
N ALA A 248 -3.68 -10.07 -15.08
CA ALA A 248 -3.70 -8.61 -15.26
C ALA A 248 -2.29 -8.01 -15.42
N CYS A 249 -1.33 -8.40 -14.58
CA CYS A 249 -0.03 -7.74 -14.50
C CYS A 249 1.14 -8.67 -14.13
N ARG A 250 2.33 -8.34 -14.64
CA ARG A 250 3.61 -8.99 -14.33
C ARG A 250 4.58 -7.98 -13.73
N SER A 251 5.31 -8.40 -12.69
CA SER A 251 6.33 -7.57 -12.05
C SER A 251 7.74 -7.84 -12.58
N TRP A 252 8.50 -6.77 -12.71
CA TRP A 252 9.94 -6.74 -12.95
C TRP A 252 10.60 -5.77 -11.98
N VAL A 253 11.91 -5.57 -12.11
CA VAL A 253 12.68 -4.65 -11.26
C VAL A 253 13.55 -3.73 -12.10
N TYR A 254 13.87 -2.57 -11.54
CA TYR A 254 14.94 -1.71 -11.98
C TYR A 254 15.93 -1.49 -10.83
N TYR A 255 17.20 -1.36 -11.17
CA TYR A 255 18.30 -1.17 -10.21
C TYR A 255 19.46 -0.42 -10.89
N SER A 256 20.45 0.00 -10.10
CA SER A 256 21.71 0.52 -10.65
C SER A 256 22.65 -0.64 -10.93
N ASP A 257 23.23 -0.66 -12.13
CA ASP A 257 24.08 -1.74 -12.62
C ASP A 257 25.55 -1.31 -12.77
N VAL A 258 25.94 -0.17 -12.18
CA VAL A 258 27.35 0.25 -12.11
C VAL A 258 28.16 -0.73 -11.27
N ASN A 259 27.61 -1.12 -10.13
CA ASN A 259 28.07 -2.25 -9.34
C ASN A 259 26.88 -2.94 -8.70
N LEU A 260 26.38 -4.00 -9.34
CA LEU A 260 25.15 -4.68 -8.95
C LEU A 260 25.10 -5.01 -7.44
N GLU A 261 26.16 -5.58 -6.89
CA GLU A 261 26.20 -6.01 -5.49
C GLU A 261 26.17 -4.81 -4.53
N LYS A 262 27.09 -3.86 -4.71
CA LYS A 262 27.22 -2.71 -3.80
C LYS A 262 26.08 -1.72 -3.91
N ASP A 263 25.55 -1.51 -5.12
CA ASP A 263 24.47 -0.58 -5.38
C ASP A 263 23.16 -1.10 -4.78
N THR A 264 22.89 -2.41 -4.94
CA THR A 264 21.70 -3.07 -4.36
C THR A 264 21.74 -3.04 -2.83
N HIS A 265 22.88 -3.40 -2.20
CA HIS A 265 23.03 -3.31 -0.74
C HIS A 265 22.95 -1.87 -0.19
N SER A 266 23.32 -0.88 -1.02
CA SER A 266 23.19 0.54 -0.68
C SER A 266 21.76 1.08 -0.77
N GLY A 267 20.85 0.35 -1.45
CA GLY A 267 19.41 0.63 -1.49
C GLY A 267 18.81 0.97 -2.86
N LEU A 268 19.59 0.86 -3.96
CA LEU A 268 19.12 1.21 -5.31
C LEU A 268 18.35 0.07 -5.98
N ILE A 269 17.08 -0.05 -5.64
CA ILE A 269 16.18 -1.04 -6.24
C ILE A 269 14.74 -0.50 -6.26
N GLY A 270 14.01 -0.77 -7.34
CA GLY A 270 12.59 -0.45 -7.43
C GLY A 270 11.82 -1.38 -8.35
N PRO A 271 10.49 -1.49 -8.18
CA PRO A 271 9.67 -2.39 -8.96
C PRO A 271 9.12 -1.74 -10.25
N ILE A 272 8.98 -2.55 -11.30
CA ILE A 272 8.27 -2.23 -12.53
C ILE A 272 7.04 -3.15 -12.61
N LEU A 273 5.87 -2.61 -12.93
CA LEU A 273 4.64 -3.35 -13.13
C LEU A 273 4.14 -3.16 -14.56
N ILE A 274 4.09 -4.25 -15.33
CA ILE A 274 3.60 -4.26 -16.71
C ILE A 274 2.29 -5.01 -16.78
N CYS A 275 1.23 -4.32 -17.20
CA CYS A 275 -0.13 -4.86 -17.24
C CYS A 275 -0.65 -5.05 -18.66
N GLU A 276 -1.67 -5.90 -18.82
CA GLU A 276 -2.38 -6.04 -20.09
C GLU A 276 -3.07 -4.73 -20.48
N LYS A 277 -3.22 -4.50 -21.78
CA LYS A 277 -3.76 -3.26 -22.34
C LYS A 277 -5.17 -2.98 -21.82
N GLY A 278 -5.40 -1.72 -21.43
CA GLY A 278 -6.66 -1.25 -20.89
C GLY A 278 -6.83 -1.50 -19.40
N THR A 279 -5.83 -2.02 -18.67
CA THR A 279 -5.86 -2.21 -17.20
C THR A 279 -5.97 -0.88 -16.46
N PHE A 280 -5.28 0.17 -16.92
CA PHE A 280 -5.21 1.48 -16.28
C PHE A 280 -6.16 2.52 -16.91
N SER A 281 -7.09 2.12 -17.79
CA SER A 281 -8.03 3.05 -18.42
C SER A 281 -9.04 3.59 -17.40
N ALA A 282 -9.09 4.91 -17.26
CA ALA A 282 -9.75 5.65 -16.18
C ALA A 282 -11.30 5.73 -16.24
N SER A 283 -11.98 4.90 -17.06
CA SER A 283 -13.41 5.08 -17.35
C SER A 283 -14.37 4.05 -16.75
N ASP A 284 -13.90 2.97 -16.12
CA ASP A 284 -14.80 1.93 -15.61
C ASP A 284 -14.86 1.91 -14.08
N ASN A 285 -15.91 2.54 -13.54
CA ASN A 285 -16.43 2.39 -12.17
C ASN A 285 -16.76 0.93 -11.76
N ASN A 286 -16.46 -0.06 -12.60
CA ASN A 286 -16.92 -1.43 -12.48
C ASN A 286 -15.79 -2.48 -12.49
N ARG A 287 -14.52 -2.06 -12.40
CA ARG A 287 -13.42 -3.00 -12.21
C ARG A 287 -13.17 -3.20 -10.72
N THR A 288 -13.08 -4.47 -10.33
CA THR A 288 -12.70 -4.90 -8.98
C THR A 288 -11.39 -4.22 -8.59
N ASN A 289 -11.45 -3.25 -7.67
CA ASN A 289 -10.27 -2.65 -7.01
C ASN A 289 -9.38 -3.79 -6.56
N THR A 290 -8.25 -3.96 -7.25
CA THR A 290 -7.25 -4.96 -6.91
C THR A 290 -6.12 -4.22 -6.23
N ARG A 291 -5.71 -4.67 -5.05
CA ARG A 291 -4.59 -4.05 -4.33
C ARG A 291 -3.29 -4.71 -4.73
N ASP A 292 -2.29 -3.90 -5.04
CA ASP A 292 -0.95 -4.35 -5.38
C ASP A 292 0.02 -4.01 -4.24
N PHE A 293 0.69 -5.02 -3.69
CA PHE A 293 1.77 -4.85 -2.70
C PHE A 293 3.09 -5.36 -3.27
N PHE A 294 4.17 -4.62 -3.08
CA PHE A 294 5.51 -4.99 -3.51
C PHE A 294 6.36 -5.30 -2.27
N LEU A 295 6.91 -6.52 -2.22
CA LEU A 295 7.70 -7.00 -1.10
C LEU A 295 9.04 -7.52 -1.61
N LEU A 296 10.10 -6.83 -1.24
CA LEU A 296 11.48 -7.24 -1.42
C LEU A 296 11.95 -7.95 -0.15
N PHE A 297 12.23 -9.24 -0.30
CA PHE A 297 12.91 -10.05 0.71
C PHE A 297 14.40 -10.05 0.38
N MET A 298 15.20 -9.42 1.24
CA MET A 298 16.64 -9.31 1.04
C MET A 298 17.35 -9.13 2.38
N VAL A 299 18.53 -9.75 2.51
CA VAL A 299 19.46 -9.44 3.59
C VAL A 299 20.36 -8.28 3.19
N PHE A 300 20.27 -7.17 3.92
CA PHE A 300 21.14 -6.02 3.71
C PHE A 300 22.40 -6.17 4.53
N ASP A 301 23.53 -6.43 3.87
CA ASP A 301 24.85 -6.36 4.46
C ASP A 301 25.43 -4.96 4.28
N GLU A 302 25.60 -4.20 5.36
CA GLU A 302 26.19 -2.88 5.27
C GLU A 302 27.68 -2.95 4.94
N GLU A 303 28.40 -4.05 5.20
CA GLU A 303 29.83 -4.15 4.86
C GLU A 303 30.09 -4.08 3.36
N GLU A 304 29.12 -4.54 2.56
CA GLU A 304 29.13 -4.47 1.10
C GLU A 304 28.51 -3.16 0.56
N SER A 305 28.00 -2.27 1.42
CA SER A 305 27.53 -0.95 0.98
C SER A 305 28.69 0.02 0.74
N TRP A 306 28.49 0.95 -0.20
CA TRP A 306 29.43 2.04 -0.48
C TRP A 306 29.68 3.00 0.70
N TYR A 307 28.75 3.05 1.66
CA TYR A 307 28.75 4.00 2.76
C TYR A 307 29.25 3.43 4.08
N PHE A 308 29.76 2.19 4.07
CA PHE A 308 30.34 1.57 5.26
C PHE A 308 31.64 2.26 5.68
N ASP A 309 31.68 2.79 6.90
CA ASP A 309 32.92 3.29 7.48
C ASP A 309 33.75 2.15 8.04
N LYS A 310 34.82 1.80 7.35
CA LYS A 310 35.78 0.74 7.77
C LYS A 310 36.42 1.01 9.13
N ARG A 311 36.41 2.25 9.63
CA ARG A 311 36.91 2.62 10.98
C ARG A 311 35.91 2.28 12.09
N SER A 312 34.64 2.08 11.73
CA SER A 312 33.55 1.74 12.64
C SER A 312 33.37 0.23 12.85
N ARG A 313 34.40 -0.59 12.54
CA ARG A 313 34.56 -1.97 13.01
C ARG A 313 34.70 -1.99 14.54
N LYS A 314 33.65 -1.61 15.27
CA LYS A 314 33.52 -1.97 16.67
C LYS A 314 33.41 -3.50 16.70
N PRO A 315 34.27 -4.22 17.43
CA PRO A 315 34.03 -5.64 17.66
C PRO A 315 32.66 -5.77 18.32
N CYS A 316 31.84 -6.71 17.86
CA CYS A 316 30.54 -7.03 18.44
C CYS A 316 30.72 -7.47 19.90
N THR A 317 30.87 -6.53 20.83
CA THR A 317 30.93 -6.78 22.25
C THR A 317 29.55 -6.55 22.81
N GLU A 318 28.73 -7.59 22.75
CA GLU A 318 28.04 -8.17 23.91
C GLU A 318 27.29 -9.41 23.46
N LYS A 319 27.67 -10.55 24.02
CA LYS A 319 26.93 -11.80 23.96
C LYS A 319 25.62 -11.62 24.73
N THR A 320 24.65 -10.94 24.14
CA THR A 320 23.24 -11.20 24.43
C THR A 320 22.77 -12.29 23.49
N GLN A 321 22.02 -13.24 24.03
CA GLN A 321 21.60 -14.47 23.37
C GLN A 321 21.03 -14.20 21.97
N GLU A 322 21.42 -15.07 21.04
CA GLU A 322 21.07 -15.11 19.61
C GLU A 322 21.96 -14.27 18.69
N MET A 323 22.41 -14.93 17.64
CA MET A 323 23.61 -14.66 16.86
C MET A 323 23.34 -13.55 15.83
N GLN A 324 23.12 -12.32 16.30
CA GLN A 324 22.94 -11.16 15.41
C GLN A 324 24.30 -10.81 14.79
N GLN A 325 24.52 -11.20 13.53
CA GLN A 325 25.70 -10.77 12.77
C GLN A 325 25.66 -9.24 12.68
N CYS A 326 26.59 -8.54 13.36
CA CYS A 326 26.66 -7.09 13.32
C CYS A 326 26.67 -6.62 11.86
N HIS A 327 25.92 -5.56 11.56
CA HIS A 327 25.82 -4.94 10.25
C HIS A 327 24.98 -5.67 9.19
N LYS A 328 24.43 -6.86 9.50
CA LYS A 328 23.46 -7.54 8.62
C LYS A 328 22.04 -7.35 9.11
N PHE A 329 21.18 -6.91 8.20
CA PHE A 329 19.78 -6.64 8.47
C PHE A 329 18.89 -7.51 7.60
N TYR A 330 18.16 -8.41 8.25
CA TYR A 330 17.20 -9.33 7.64
C TYR A 330 15.86 -8.62 7.56
N ALA A 331 15.51 -8.09 6.38
CA ALA A 331 14.46 -7.10 6.27
C ALA A 331 13.50 -7.37 5.10
N ILE A 332 12.26 -6.91 5.27
CA ILE A 332 11.27 -6.80 4.19
C ILE A 332 11.20 -5.32 3.81
N ASN A 333 11.47 -4.97 2.55
CA ASN A 333 11.54 -3.58 2.08
C ASN A 333 12.48 -2.68 2.90
N GLY A 334 13.56 -3.25 3.44
CA GLY A 334 14.53 -2.54 4.27
C GLY A 334 14.05 -2.24 5.70
N ILE A 335 12.96 -2.85 6.17
CA ILE A 335 12.48 -2.74 7.55
C ILE A 335 12.50 -4.10 8.24
N THR A 336 12.99 -4.13 9.49
CA THR A 336 12.96 -5.30 10.38
C THR A 336 11.69 -5.27 11.24
N ASN A 337 11.02 -6.41 11.40
CA ASN A 337 9.84 -6.66 12.25
C ASN A 337 8.51 -5.99 11.88
N ASN A 338 8.46 -4.69 11.59
CA ASN A 338 7.18 -3.97 11.47
C ASN A 338 7.12 -3.07 10.23
N LEU A 339 6.88 -3.67 9.07
CA LEU A 339 6.59 -2.96 7.83
C LEU A 339 5.18 -2.33 7.88
N GLN A 340 5.12 -1.00 7.78
CA GLN A 340 3.85 -0.28 7.75
C GLN A 340 3.25 -0.25 6.34
N GLY A 341 1.95 0.02 6.23
CA GLY A 341 1.26 0.22 4.94
C GLY A 341 0.58 -1.01 4.36
N LEU A 342 0.71 -2.19 4.97
CA LEU A 342 0.03 -3.42 4.54
C LEU A 342 -1.40 -3.49 5.11
N ARG A 343 -2.37 -2.96 4.35
CA ARG A 343 -3.78 -2.89 4.75
C ARG A 343 -4.70 -3.31 3.60
N MET A 344 -5.61 -4.25 3.84
CA MET A 344 -6.52 -4.79 2.82
C MET A 344 -7.88 -5.14 3.41
N TYR A 345 -8.94 -5.23 2.61
CA TYR A 345 -10.25 -5.67 3.06
C TYR A 345 -10.45 -7.18 2.93
N GLU A 346 -11.24 -7.75 3.82
CA GLU A 346 -11.70 -9.13 3.78
C GLU A 346 -12.40 -9.45 2.44
N GLY A 347 -11.95 -10.50 1.76
CA GLY A 347 -12.46 -10.96 0.47
C GLY A 347 -12.21 -10.00 -0.70
N GLU A 348 -11.34 -8.99 -0.54
CA GLU A 348 -10.78 -8.20 -1.64
C GLU A 348 -9.73 -9.02 -2.39
N LEU A 349 -9.57 -8.80 -3.71
CA LEU A 349 -8.48 -9.42 -4.46
C LEU A 349 -7.20 -8.62 -4.25
N VAL A 350 -6.16 -9.28 -3.75
CA VAL A 350 -4.86 -8.69 -3.48
C VAL A 350 -3.80 -9.40 -4.32
N ARG A 351 -2.93 -8.64 -4.99
CA ARG A 351 -1.75 -9.16 -5.68
C ARG A 351 -0.51 -8.79 -4.88
N TRP A 352 0.30 -9.80 -4.59
CA TRP A 352 1.60 -9.64 -3.96
C TRP A 352 2.68 -9.85 -5.02
N HIS A 353 3.49 -8.83 -5.20
CA HIS A 353 4.69 -8.87 -6.03
C HIS A 353 5.88 -9.15 -5.13
N LEU A 354 6.31 -10.40 -5.14
CA LEU A 354 7.38 -10.93 -4.34
C LEU A 354 8.69 -10.82 -5.12
N LEU A 355 9.67 -10.15 -4.55
CA LEU A 355 10.94 -9.83 -5.18
C LEU A 355 12.08 -10.32 -4.29
N ASN A 356 13.10 -10.92 -4.89
CA ASN A 356 14.35 -11.26 -4.22
C ASN A 356 15.53 -10.92 -5.14
N MET A 357 16.43 -10.05 -4.66
CA MET A 357 17.65 -9.63 -5.35
C MET A 357 18.90 -9.84 -4.46
N GLY A 358 18.78 -10.73 -3.47
CA GLY A 358 19.89 -11.04 -2.57
C GLY A 358 20.99 -11.86 -3.23
N VAL A 359 22.06 -12.12 -2.47
CA VAL A 359 23.15 -13.01 -2.86
C VAL A 359 22.64 -14.46 -3.07
N PRO A 360 23.38 -15.35 -3.76
CA PRO A 360 22.93 -16.72 -4.05
C PRO A 360 22.52 -17.57 -2.82
N LYS A 361 22.98 -17.22 -1.62
CA LYS A 361 22.60 -17.88 -0.36
C LYS A 361 21.29 -17.36 0.24
N ASP A 362 20.74 -16.30 -0.32
CA ASP A 362 19.60 -15.55 0.21
C ASP A 362 18.28 -16.14 -0.32
N ILE A 363 17.93 -17.34 0.15
CA ILE A 363 16.68 -18.01 -0.21
C ILE A 363 15.65 -17.72 0.87
N HIS A 364 14.45 -17.29 0.47
CA HIS A 364 13.36 -16.94 1.37
C HIS A 364 12.13 -17.79 1.11
N VAL A 365 11.46 -18.24 2.16
CA VAL A 365 10.21 -18.99 2.05
C VAL A 365 9.09 -18.12 2.59
N VAL A 366 8.42 -17.39 1.71
CA VAL A 366 7.38 -16.43 2.11
C VAL A 366 6.14 -17.18 2.57
N HIS A 367 5.68 -16.85 3.77
CA HIS A 367 4.50 -17.43 4.37
C HIS A 367 3.56 -16.35 4.89
N PHE A 368 2.28 -16.49 4.53
CA PHE A 368 1.20 -15.63 4.98
C PHE A 368 0.37 -16.40 6.01
N HIS A 369 0.46 -16.03 7.28
CA HIS A 369 -0.18 -16.79 8.35
C HIS A 369 -1.70 -16.87 8.16
N GLY A 370 -2.24 -18.08 8.22
CA GLY A 370 -3.69 -18.32 8.15
C GLY A 370 -4.35 -17.96 6.82
N GLN A 371 -3.57 -17.73 5.76
CA GLN A 371 -4.06 -17.43 4.42
C GLN A 371 -3.49 -18.42 3.41
N THR A 372 -4.19 -18.55 2.27
CA THR A 372 -3.69 -19.27 1.10
C THR A 372 -3.75 -18.35 -0.10
N PHE A 373 -2.79 -18.48 -1.01
CA PHE A 373 -2.74 -17.71 -2.23
C PHE A 373 -2.73 -18.62 -3.45
N ILE A 374 -3.04 -18.02 -4.60
CA ILE A 374 -3.14 -18.67 -5.89
C ILE A 374 -2.03 -18.12 -6.77
N GLU A 375 -1.24 -19.03 -7.31
CA GLU A 375 -0.28 -18.71 -8.36
C GLU A 375 -0.94 -18.90 -9.74
N GLN A 376 -0.90 -17.85 -10.56
CA GLN A 376 -1.43 -17.87 -11.92
C GLN A 376 -0.30 -18.18 -12.92
N LEU A 377 -0.02 -19.48 -13.12
CA LEU A 377 0.81 -20.00 -14.21
C LEU A 377 -0.10 -20.54 -15.33
N GLU A 378 0.29 -21.61 -16.04
CA GLU A 378 -0.58 -22.31 -16.99
C GLU A 378 -1.87 -22.86 -16.34
N ALA A 379 -1.71 -23.40 -15.14
CA ALA A 379 -2.79 -23.84 -14.26
C ALA A 379 -2.77 -23.03 -12.96
N LYS A 380 -3.91 -22.98 -12.27
CA LYS A 380 -4.04 -22.31 -10.96
C LYS A 380 -3.60 -23.26 -9.86
N TYR A 381 -2.53 -22.91 -9.16
CA TYR A 381 -2.04 -23.67 -8.00
C TYR A 381 -2.34 -22.90 -6.72
N GLN A 382 -2.96 -23.58 -5.75
CA GLN A 382 -3.19 -23.02 -4.42
C GLN A 382 -2.03 -23.43 -3.51
N LEU A 383 -1.33 -22.44 -2.96
CA LEU A 383 -0.14 -22.61 -2.15
C LEU A 383 -0.32 -21.94 -0.78
N GLY A 384 0.38 -22.46 0.23
CA GLY A 384 0.48 -21.84 1.57
C GLY A 384 1.78 -21.07 1.77
N THR A 385 2.85 -21.48 1.08
CA THR A 385 4.19 -20.91 1.17
C THR A 385 4.80 -20.82 -0.23
N TYR A 386 5.66 -19.83 -0.46
CA TYR A 386 6.33 -19.65 -1.75
C TYR A 386 7.84 -19.48 -1.56
N THR A 387 8.63 -20.29 -2.28
CA THR A 387 10.09 -20.21 -2.21
C THR A 387 10.61 -19.18 -3.22
N LEU A 388 11.12 -18.05 -2.72
CA LEU A 388 11.78 -17.02 -3.51
C LEU A 388 13.27 -17.31 -3.63
N LEU A 389 13.71 -17.57 -4.86
CA LEU A 389 15.11 -17.70 -5.21
C LEU A 389 15.74 -16.32 -5.48
N PRO A 390 17.05 -16.14 -5.27
CA PRO A 390 17.78 -14.94 -5.69
C PRO A 390 17.57 -14.62 -7.18
N GLY A 391 17.25 -13.36 -7.49
CA GLY A 391 16.97 -12.89 -8.85
C GLY A 391 15.58 -13.28 -9.38
N SER A 392 14.68 -13.78 -8.52
CA SER A 392 13.31 -14.13 -8.92
C SER A 392 12.29 -13.06 -8.55
N PHE A 393 11.32 -12.86 -9.43
CA PHE A 393 10.23 -11.90 -9.28
C PHE A 393 8.92 -12.62 -9.63
N GLN A 394 8.03 -12.78 -8.66
CA GLN A 394 6.78 -13.51 -8.85
C GLN A 394 5.58 -12.71 -8.35
N THR A 395 4.46 -12.83 -9.06
CA THR A 395 3.18 -12.29 -8.64
C THR A 395 2.29 -13.43 -8.13
N VAL A 396 1.75 -13.30 -6.91
CA VAL A 396 0.76 -14.22 -6.36
C VAL A 396 -0.52 -13.48 -6.00
N GLU A 397 -1.68 -14.13 -6.13
CA GLU A 397 -2.97 -13.55 -5.83
C GLU A 397 -3.57 -14.14 -4.55
N MET A 398 -4.11 -13.30 -3.68
CA MET A 398 -4.69 -13.71 -2.41
C MET A 398 -6.07 -13.09 -2.22
N LYS A 399 -6.98 -13.83 -1.57
CA LYS A 399 -8.24 -13.31 -1.06
C LYS A 399 -8.31 -13.56 0.45
N PRO A 400 -8.06 -12.53 1.28
CA PRO A 400 -7.97 -12.70 2.72
C PRO A 400 -9.35 -13.07 3.30
N GLN A 401 -9.41 -14.09 4.15
CA GLN A 401 -10.69 -14.64 4.64
C GLN A 401 -11.13 -14.10 6.00
N ARG A 402 -10.20 -13.72 6.88
CA ARG A 402 -10.51 -13.35 8.26
C ARG A 402 -9.89 -12.00 8.62
N PRO A 403 -10.65 -11.08 9.23
CA PRO A 403 -10.12 -9.80 9.69
C PRO A 403 -9.21 -10.01 10.90
N GLY A 404 -8.19 -9.18 11.02
CA GLY A 404 -7.19 -9.30 12.07
C GLY A 404 -5.80 -8.83 11.66
N TRP A 405 -4.93 -8.82 12.67
CA TRP A 405 -3.50 -8.72 12.47
C TRP A 405 -2.96 -10.11 12.16
N TRP A 406 -2.25 -10.22 11.05
CA TRP A 406 -1.63 -11.45 10.59
C TRP A 406 -0.14 -11.22 10.39
N LEU A 407 0.64 -12.27 10.60
CA LEU A 407 2.09 -12.25 10.40
C LEU A 407 2.42 -12.66 8.96
N LEU A 408 3.35 -11.93 8.37
CA LEU A 408 4.04 -12.23 7.12
C LEU A 408 5.50 -12.45 7.48
N ASP A 409 6.04 -13.62 7.19
CA ASP A 409 7.42 -13.95 7.51
C ASP A 409 8.09 -14.80 6.43
N THR A 410 9.39 -14.98 6.59
CA THR A 410 10.11 -16.08 5.97
C THR A 410 10.11 -17.27 6.92
N GLU A 411 9.74 -18.47 6.47
CA GLU A 411 9.75 -19.68 7.32
C GLU A 411 11.19 -20.14 7.66
N VAL A 412 12.20 -19.50 7.06
CA VAL A 412 13.60 -19.72 7.41
C VAL A 412 13.84 -19.16 8.82
N GLY A 413 13.80 -20.04 9.82
CA GLY A 413 13.78 -19.66 11.24
C GLY A 413 14.90 -18.70 11.68
N GLU A 414 16.12 -18.86 11.17
CA GLU A 414 17.23 -17.94 11.47
C GLU A 414 16.95 -16.52 10.98
N TYR A 415 16.39 -16.36 9.78
CA TYR A 415 16.09 -15.07 9.18
C TYR A 415 14.86 -14.41 9.82
N GLN A 416 13.87 -15.24 10.19
CA GLN A 416 12.69 -14.79 10.93
C GLN A 416 13.08 -14.22 12.30
N GLN A 417 13.85 -14.97 13.09
CA GLN A 417 14.33 -14.55 14.41
C GLN A 417 15.20 -13.29 14.33
N ALA A 418 15.99 -13.16 13.26
CA ALA A 418 16.80 -11.98 13.01
C ALA A 418 15.99 -10.73 12.58
N GLY A 419 14.70 -10.89 12.27
CA GLY A 419 13.76 -9.78 12.08
C GLY A 419 13.04 -9.72 10.74
N MET A 420 13.20 -10.72 9.85
CA MET A 420 12.50 -10.77 8.56
C MET A 420 11.05 -11.23 8.71
N GLN A 421 10.26 -10.36 9.31
CA GLN A 421 8.84 -10.52 9.53
C GLN A 421 8.14 -9.15 9.49
N ALA A 422 6.85 -9.14 9.20
CA ALA A 422 6.01 -7.97 9.14
C ALA A 422 4.57 -8.33 9.52
N SER A 423 3.83 -7.39 10.10
CA SER A 423 2.40 -7.57 10.35
C SER A 423 1.58 -6.87 9.27
N TYR A 424 0.56 -7.56 8.73
CA TYR A 424 -0.43 -6.96 7.85
C TYR A 424 -1.82 -6.98 8.48
N LEU A 425 -2.62 -5.97 8.15
CA LEU A 425 -3.95 -5.77 8.69
C LEU A 425 -5.01 -6.13 7.65
N VAL A 426 -5.82 -7.14 7.94
CA VAL A 426 -7.03 -7.47 7.20
C VAL A 426 -8.22 -6.82 7.89
N LEU A 427 -8.91 -5.97 7.14
CA LEU A 427 -10.01 -5.16 7.61
C LEU A 427 -11.35 -5.80 7.28
N GLU A 428 -12.26 -5.74 8.23
CA GLU A 428 -13.61 -6.25 8.05
C GLU A 428 -14.39 -5.34 7.08
N LYS A 429 -15.10 -5.93 6.11
CA LYS A 429 -15.89 -5.16 5.13
C LYS A 429 -16.95 -4.26 5.79
N GLY A 430 -17.45 -4.66 6.96
CA GLY A 430 -18.40 -3.88 7.76
C GLY A 430 -17.81 -2.69 8.53
N CYS A 431 -16.51 -2.41 8.40
CA CYS A 431 -15.85 -1.28 9.06
C CYS A 431 -16.26 0.08 8.46
N ARG A 432 -17.51 0.49 8.68
CA ARG A 432 -18.09 1.79 8.29
C ARG A 432 -19.03 2.33 9.37
N ILE A 433 -18.67 2.10 10.63
CA ILE A 433 -19.51 2.45 11.78
C ILE A 433 -19.32 3.94 12.09
N PRO A 434 -20.38 4.69 12.46
CA PRO A 434 -20.21 6.05 12.95
C PRO A 434 -19.35 6.07 14.22
N MET A 435 -18.27 6.86 14.20
CA MET A 435 -17.36 7.02 15.33
C MET A 435 -17.98 7.83 16.48
N GLY A 436 -19.05 8.56 16.18
CA GLY A 436 -20.01 9.01 17.19
C GLY A 436 -20.08 10.52 17.34
N MET A 437 -19.88 11.25 16.24
CA MET A 437 -20.20 12.67 16.17
C MET A 437 -21.70 12.89 16.37
N ALA A 438 -22.56 12.13 15.71
CA ALA A 438 -24.01 12.26 15.80
C ALA A 438 -24.59 11.65 17.09
N SER A 439 -24.00 10.55 17.58
CA SER A 439 -24.49 9.84 18.77
C SER A 439 -24.06 10.43 20.11
N GLY A 440 -23.08 11.35 20.10
CA GLY A 440 -22.54 11.96 21.32
C GLY A 440 -21.44 11.14 22.01
N VAL A 441 -20.97 10.03 21.41
CA VAL A 441 -19.81 9.28 21.93
C VAL A 441 -18.54 10.14 21.86
N ILE A 442 -18.41 10.96 20.82
CA ILE A 442 -17.38 12.01 20.76
C ILE A 442 -17.91 13.22 21.54
N LEU A 443 -17.22 13.60 22.61
CA LEU A 443 -17.56 14.72 23.48
C LEU A 443 -17.24 16.06 22.82
N ASP A 444 -17.90 17.13 23.26
CA ASP A 444 -17.66 18.49 22.75
C ASP A 444 -16.20 18.94 22.94
N SER A 445 -15.55 18.50 24.02
CA SER A 445 -14.14 18.79 24.32
C SER A 445 -13.14 18.17 23.33
N GLN A 446 -13.58 17.19 22.52
CA GLN A 446 -12.75 16.51 21.53
C GLN A 446 -12.76 17.19 20.16
N ILE A 447 -13.64 18.18 19.95
CA ILE A 447 -13.80 18.88 18.68
C ILE A 447 -13.21 20.29 18.82
N ASN A 448 -12.28 20.64 17.94
CA ASN A 448 -11.65 21.96 17.91
C ASN A 448 -11.66 22.51 16.49
N ALA A 449 -11.56 23.82 16.31
CA ALA A 449 -11.43 24.44 14.99
C ALA A 449 -10.42 25.58 15.01
N SER A 450 -9.95 25.98 13.83
CA SER A 450 -9.10 27.16 13.67
C SER A 450 -9.85 28.46 13.98
N HIS A 451 -11.10 28.54 13.54
CA HIS A 451 -11.94 29.72 13.62
C HIS A 451 -13.43 29.31 13.52
N HIS A 452 -14.32 30.15 14.03
CA HIS A 452 -15.77 29.99 13.85
C HIS A 452 -16.47 31.36 13.84
N ILE A 453 -17.61 31.44 13.16
CA ILE A 453 -18.43 32.65 13.10
C ILE A 453 -19.45 32.65 14.23
N ASP A 454 -19.44 33.66 15.09
CA ASP A 454 -20.44 33.89 16.14
C ASP A 454 -20.79 32.60 16.91
N TYR A 455 -22.04 32.17 16.83
CA TYR A 455 -22.61 31.00 17.50
C TYR A 455 -22.44 29.67 16.73
N TRP A 456 -21.81 29.67 15.54
CA TRP A 456 -21.55 28.47 14.74
C TRP A 456 -20.31 27.70 15.21
N GLU A 457 -20.30 27.34 16.49
CA GLU A 457 -19.17 26.70 17.16
C GLU A 457 -18.84 25.30 16.63
N PRO A 458 -17.57 24.85 16.73
CA PRO A 458 -17.13 23.52 16.27
C PRO A 458 -17.90 22.35 16.90
N LYS A 459 -18.33 22.46 18.16
CA LYS A 459 -19.10 21.42 18.87
C LYS A 459 -20.44 21.07 18.19
N LEU A 460 -20.96 21.97 17.34
CA LEU A 460 -22.20 21.79 16.61
C LEU A 460 -22.04 21.01 15.31
N ALA A 461 -20.80 20.70 14.88
CA ALA A 461 -20.47 20.02 13.62
C ALA A 461 -20.88 18.53 13.58
N ARG A 462 -22.03 18.18 14.13
CA ARG A 462 -22.55 16.82 14.26
C ARG A 462 -23.59 16.57 13.19
N LEU A 463 -23.52 15.42 12.51
CA LEU A 463 -24.48 15.05 11.47
C LEU A 463 -25.92 15.07 12.00
N ASN A 464 -26.86 15.60 11.19
CA ASN A 464 -28.28 15.72 11.52
C ASN A 464 -28.61 16.54 12.79
N ASN A 465 -27.67 17.34 13.29
CA ASN A 465 -27.94 18.23 14.41
C ASN A 465 -29.05 19.23 14.09
N SER A 466 -29.89 19.52 15.09
CA SER A 466 -31.11 20.33 14.97
C SER A 466 -31.03 21.61 15.78
N GLY A 467 -31.55 22.72 15.26
CA GLY A 467 -31.55 24.01 15.94
C GLY A 467 -31.39 25.15 14.94
N THR A 468 -31.45 26.40 15.42
CA THR A 468 -31.17 27.60 14.60
C THR A 468 -29.70 27.66 14.21
N TYR A 469 -28.82 27.39 15.17
CA TYR A 469 -27.38 27.14 14.97
C TYR A 469 -27.15 25.66 15.19
N ASN A 470 -26.77 24.96 14.13
CA ASN A 470 -26.72 23.49 14.14
C ASN A 470 -25.52 22.92 13.40
N ALA A 471 -24.53 23.74 13.03
CA ALA A 471 -23.33 23.31 12.31
C ALA A 471 -22.11 24.12 12.78
N TRP A 472 -20.93 23.76 12.30
CA TRP A 472 -19.76 24.64 12.34
C TRP A 472 -19.72 25.48 11.08
N SER A 473 -19.47 26.79 11.23
CA SER A 473 -19.32 27.71 10.11
C SER A 473 -18.13 28.62 10.35
N THR A 474 -17.37 28.90 9.29
CA THR A 474 -16.18 29.74 9.31
C THR A 474 -16.12 30.59 8.05
N THR A 475 -15.30 31.64 8.04
CA THR A 475 -14.95 32.41 6.85
C THR A 475 -13.73 31.80 6.15
N MET A 476 -13.63 31.99 4.83
CA MET A 476 -12.41 31.68 4.08
C MET A 476 -11.41 32.83 4.20
N THR A 477 -10.23 32.55 4.75
CA THR A 477 -9.08 33.46 4.83
C THR A 477 -7.92 32.98 3.96
N GLU A 478 -6.82 33.73 3.89
CA GLU A 478 -5.59 33.28 3.19
C GLU A 478 -5.06 31.96 3.79
N ASP A 479 -5.11 31.84 5.12
CA ASP A 479 -4.94 30.56 5.80
C ASP A 479 -6.25 29.76 5.74
N LEU A 480 -6.21 28.55 5.17
CA LEU A 480 -7.39 27.69 5.07
C LEU A 480 -7.88 27.27 6.46
N PRO A 481 -9.18 27.47 6.77
CA PRO A 481 -9.71 27.09 8.07
C PRO A 481 -9.80 25.56 8.18
N TRP A 482 -9.84 25.04 9.41
CA TRP A 482 -9.96 23.62 9.64
C TRP A 482 -10.80 23.31 10.87
N ILE A 483 -11.42 22.14 10.85
CA ILE A 483 -12.02 21.50 12.03
C ILE A 483 -11.26 20.21 12.34
N GLN A 484 -10.98 19.99 13.61
CA GLN A 484 -10.20 18.89 14.13
C GLN A 484 -11.02 18.05 15.11
N VAL A 485 -10.87 16.74 15.03
CA VAL A 485 -11.42 15.77 15.99
C VAL A 485 -10.29 14.97 16.62
N ASP A 486 -10.25 14.86 17.96
CA ASP A 486 -9.36 13.98 18.73
C ASP A 486 -10.13 12.77 19.24
N PHE A 487 -9.81 11.58 18.72
CA PHE A 487 -10.44 10.33 19.15
C PHE A 487 -9.94 9.82 20.51
N GLN A 488 -8.93 10.47 21.11
CA GLN A 488 -8.20 10.07 22.33
C GLN A 488 -7.42 8.76 22.23
N ARG A 489 -7.78 7.89 21.29
CA ARG A 489 -7.12 6.63 20.93
C ARG A 489 -6.87 6.56 19.42
N GLN A 490 -6.08 5.60 18.98
CA GLN A 490 -5.92 5.33 17.55
C GLN A 490 -7.15 4.59 17.05
N VAL A 491 -7.74 5.10 15.96
CA VAL A 491 -8.89 4.49 15.28
C VAL A 491 -8.57 4.32 13.81
N LEU A 492 -9.27 3.39 13.16
CA LEU A 492 -9.21 3.22 11.73
C LEU A 492 -10.35 3.99 11.08
N LEU A 493 -10.03 4.87 10.13
CA LEU A 493 -11.02 5.66 9.39
C LEU A 493 -11.14 5.14 7.96
N THR A 494 -12.38 4.93 7.54
CA THR A 494 -12.75 4.38 6.23
C THR A 494 -13.67 5.29 5.45
N GLY A 495 -14.21 6.34 6.07
CA GLY A 495 -15.08 7.29 5.39
C GLY A 495 -15.41 8.54 6.20
N ILE A 496 -16.03 9.48 5.52
CA ILE A 496 -16.60 10.70 6.10
C ILE A 496 -17.94 11.00 5.45
N GLN A 497 -18.93 11.33 6.26
CA GLN A 497 -20.21 11.85 5.83
C GLN A 497 -20.28 13.34 6.14
N THR A 498 -20.65 14.15 5.15
CA THR A 498 -20.75 15.61 5.28
C THR A 498 -22.15 16.10 4.94
N GLN A 499 -22.55 17.19 5.58
CA GLN A 499 -23.85 17.84 5.42
C GLN A 499 -23.70 19.35 5.63
N GLY A 500 -24.44 20.17 4.87
CA GLY A 500 -24.47 21.62 5.05
C GLY A 500 -25.40 22.08 6.18
N ALA A 501 -25.75 23.36 6.17
CA ALA A 501 -26.82 23.93 6.99
C ALA A 501 -27.61 25.00 6.23
N LYS A 502 -28.82 25.30 6.68
CA LYS A 502 -29.64 26.38 6.13
C LYS A 502 -30.00 27.34 7.24
N HIS A 503 -29.65 28.60 7.06
CA HIS A 503 -30.02 29.67 7.98
C HIS A 503 -31.02 30.60 7.29
N PHE A 504 -32.24 30.66 7.84
CA PHE A 504 -33.41 31.29 7.22
C PHE A 504 -33.67 30.77 5.79
N LEU A 505 -33.35 31.58 4.77
CA LEU A 505 -33.53 31.25 3.36
C LEU A 505 -32.20 30.94 2.63
N LYS A 506 -31.05 31.15 3.28
CA LYS A 506 -29.72 30.92 2.68
C LYS A 506 -29.18 29.55 3.05
N SER A 507 -28.70 28.83 2.04
CA SER A 507 -28.02 27.53 2.20
C SER A 507 -26.51 27.76 2.30
N PHE A 508 -25.86 27.06 3.21
CA PHE A 508 -24.41 27.12 3.42
C PHE A 508 -23.87 25.69 3.44
N TYR A 509 -22.86 25.42 2.62
CA TYR A 509 -22.31 24.07 2.50
C TYR A 509 -20.92 24.07 1.86
N VAL A 510 -20.12 23.07 2.20
CA VAL A 510 -18.81 22.83 1.60
C VAL A 510 -18.96 22.01 0.32
N GLN A 511 -18.40 22.52 -0.79
CA GLN A 511 -18.42 21.86 -2.11
C GLN A 511 -17.20 20.97 -2.33
N LYS A 512 -16.03 21.35 -1.82
CA LYS A 512 -14.79 20.57 -1.94
C LYS A 512 -14.00 20.65 -0.66
N LEU A 513 -13.42 19.53 -0.24
CA LEU A 513 -12.61 19.43 0.98
C LEU A 513 -11.44 18.47 0.80
N PHE A 514 -10.45 18.58 1.67
CA PHE A 514 -9.39 17.58 1.82
C PHE A 514 -9.16 17.27 3.30
N ILE A 515 -8.47 16.16 3.56
CA ILE A 515 -8.29 15.60 4.90
C ILE A 515 -6.80 15.51 5.22
N VAL A 516 -6.44 15.88 6.44
CA VAL A 516 -5.10 15.73 7.00
C VAL A 516 -5.22 14.97 8.32
N TYR A 517 -4.33 14.01 8.56
CA TYR A 517 -4.41 13.15 9.74
C TYR A 517 -3.07 13.04 10.46
N SER A 518 -3.13 12.65 11.72
CA SER A 518 -1.97 12.49 12.60
C SER A 518 -2.23 11.46 13.70
N THR A 519 -1.18 10.74 14.10
CA THR A 519 -1.19 9.83 15.25
C THR A 519 -0.71 10.51 16.53
N ASP A 520 0.13 11.55 16.43
CA ASP A 520 0.88 12.14 17.56
C ASP A 520 0.72 13.66 17.70
N LYS A 521 -0.08 14.31 16.83
CA LYS A 521 -0.31 15.76 16.73
C LYS A 521 0.91 16.58 16.30
N ARG A 522 2.09 15.97 16.18
CA ARG A 522 3.34 16.64 15.77
C ARG A 522 3.55 16.54 14.27
N LYS A 523 3.40 15.33 13.73
CA LYS A 523 3.51 15.07 12.29
C LYS A 523 2.12 14.97 11.68
N TRP A 524 1.88 15.75 10.64
CA TRP A 524 0.62 15.75 9.90
C TRP A 524 0.86 15.22 8.49
N ASN A 525 0.01 14.29 8.05
CA ASN A 525 0.04 13.73 6.71
C ASN A 525 -1.22 14.15 5.97
N THR A 526 -1.07 14.70 4.76
CA THR A 526 -2.19 15.02 3.87
C THR A 526 -2.61 13.77 3.11
N PHE A 527 -3.91 13.45 3.13
CA PHE A 527 -4.43 12.26 2.46
C PHE A 527 -4.39 12.39 0.94
N ARG A 528 -3.83 11.38 0.25
CA ARG A 528 -3.69 11.37 -1.22
C ARG A 528 -4.51 10.29 -1.90
N GLY A 529 -4.57 9.09 -1.32
CA GLY A 529 -5.28 7.95 -1.90
C GLY A 529 -4.90 7.71 -3.38
N ASP A 530 -5.89 7.46 -4.24
CA ASP A 530 -5.70 7.20 -5.69
C ASP A 530 -5.49 8.46 -6.55
N SER A 531 -5.39 9.64 -5.95
CA SER A 531 -5.35 10.89 -6.70
C SER A 531 -3.94 11.25 -7.17
N SER A 532 -3.79 11.62 -8.44
CA SER A 532 -2.57 12.24 -8.99
C SER A 532 -2.15 13.58 -8.34
N PRO A 533 -3.06 14.48 -7.89
CA PRO A 533 -2.66 15.69 -7.16
C PRO A 533 -2.00 15.40 -5.80
N ALA A 534 -1.23 16.37 -5.28
CA ALA A 534 -0.55 16.32 -3.99
C ALA A 534 -1.49 16.10 -2.78
N GLU A 535 -2.80 16.25 -2.98
CA GLU A 535 -3.86 16.03 -2.01
C GLU A 535 -5.10 15.46 -2.70
N LYS A 536 -5.82 14.55 -2.04
CA LYS A 536 -7.12 14.06 -2.52
C LYS A 536 -8.19 15.09 -2.22
N ILE A 537 -8.79 15.63 -3.28
CA ILE A 537 -9.94 16.51 -3.17
C ILE A 537 -11.21 15.65 -3.15
N PHE A 538 -11.92 15.69 -2.05
CA PHE A 538 -13.22 15.05 -1.90
C PHE A 538 -14.32 16.01 -2.36
N GLU A 539 -15.27 15.47 -3.12
CA GLU A 539 -16.49 16.18 -3.49
C GLU A 539 -17.42 16.25 -2.28
N GLY A 540 -17.80 17.46 -1.91
CA GLY A 540 -18.68 17.77 -0.79
C GLY A 540 -20.15 17.78 -1.19
N ASN A 541 -20.90 18.66 -0.54
CA ASN A 541 -22.34 18.75 -0.65
C ASN A 541 -22.78 19.64 -1.81
N SER A 542 -23.95 19.35 -2.38
CA SER A 542 -24.62 20.18 -3.39
C SER A 542 -25.76 21.02 -2.81
N ASP A 543 -26.17 20.73 -1.58
CA ASP A 543 -27.24 21.42 -0.87
C ASP A 543 -26.98 21.47 0.66
N ALA A 544 -27.93 22.05 1.40
CA ALA A 544 -27.82 22.21 2.85
C ALA A 544 -28.20 20.96 3.68
N TYR A 545 -28.86 19.97 3.09
CA TYR A 545 -29.51 18.88 3.85
C TYR A 545 -29.11 17.47 3.39
N GLY A 546 -28.80 17.29 2.12
CA GLY A 546 -28.29 16.08 1.54
C GLY A 546 -26.99 15.67 2.22
N ILE A 547 -26.92 14.39 2.56
CA ILE A 547 -25.73 13.78 3.15
C ILE A 547 -24.86 13.30 1.99
N LYS A 548 -23.62 13.77 1.95
CA LYS A 548 -22.61 13.30 1.02
C LYS A 548 -21.68 12.35 1.76
N GLU A 549 -21.60 11.10 1.32
CA GLU A 549 -20.64 10.13 1.81
C GLU A 549 -19.41 10.08 0.89
N ASN A 550 -18.24 10.13 1.50
CA ASN A 550 -16.95 9.97 0.84
C ASN A 550 -16.17 8.82 1.48
N ILE A 551 -15.66 7.92 0.65
CA ILE A 551 -14.87 6.76 1.09
C ILE A 551 -13.40 7.17 1.17
N ILE A 552 -12.77 6.86 2.31
CA ILE A 552 -11.35 7.04 2.54
C ILE A 552 -10.66 5.71 2.20
N ASP A 553 -10.21 5.60 0.96
CA ASP A 553 -9.43 4.46 0.45
C ASP A 553 -8.06 4.95 -0.04
N PRO A 554 -6.95 4.42 0.51
CA PRO A 554 -6.86 3.35 1.51
C PRO A 554 -7.22 3.83 2.92
N PRO A 555 -7.63 2.91 3.82
CA PRO A 555 -8.03 3.27 5.17
C PRO A 555 -6.84 3.77 6.01
N ILE A 556 -7.09 4.80 6.81
CA ILE A 556 -6.06 5.51 7.57
C ILE A 556 -6.16 5.18 9.06
N ILE A 557 -5.01 4.99 9.71
CA ILE A 557 -4.92 4.89 11.17
C ILE A 557 -4.57 6.27 11.71
N ALA A 558 -5.45 6.84 12.51
CA ALA A 558 -5.27 8.18 13.05
C ALA A 558 -5.86 8.32 14.45
N ARG A 559 -5.30 9.25 15.23
CA ARG A 559 -5.92 9.74 16.48
C ARG A 559 -6.52 11.13 16.27
N TYR A 560 -5.87 11.93 15.45
CA TYR A 560 -6.28 13.27 15.09
C TYR A 560 -6.61 13.31 13.61
N ILE A 561 -7.76 13.90 13.29
CA ILE A 561 -8.15 14.21 11.91
C ILE A 561 -8.48 15.68 11.82
N ARG A 562 -8.04 16.31 10.74
CA ARG A 562 -8.41 17.67 10.33
C ARG A 562 -9.10 17.63 8.97
N VAL A 563 -10.21 18.35 8.88
CA VAL A 563 -10.95 18.54 7.64
C VAL A 563 -10.80 20.00 7.23
N TYR A 564 -10.33 20.21 6.00
CA TYR A 564 -10.11 21.52 5.41
C TYR A 564 -11.09 21.73 4.25
N PRO A 565 -12.00 22.71 4.34
CA PRO A 565 -12.82 23.10 3.21
C PRO A 565 -11.97 23.90 2.21
N LYS A 566 -12.05 23.54 0.93
CA LYS A 566 -11.33 24.20 -0.18
C LYS A 566 -12.25 25.09 -1.01
N GLN A 567 -13.50 24.66 -1.18
CA GLN A 567 -14.52 25.42 -1.89
C GLN A 567 -15.85 25.29 -1.15
N ALA A 568 -16.62 26.38 -1.04
CA ALA A 568 -17.90 26.41 -0.35
C ALA A 568 -18.91 27.29 -1.09
N TYR A 569 -20.19 27.05 -0.83
CA TYR A 569 -21.29 27.88 -1.29
C TYR A 569 -21.77 28.79 -0.15
N ASN A 570 -21.79 30.11 -0.41
CA ASN A 570 -21.91 31.19 0.58
C ASN A 570 -20.78 31.19 1.61
N GLU A 571 -20.84 30.33 2.62
CA GLU A 571 -19.80 30.19 3.66
C GLU A 571 -19.49 28.70 3.87
N PRO A 572 -18.23 28.37 4.23
CA PRO A 572 -17.85 27.03 4.67
C PRO A 572 -18.61 26.61 5.93
N THR A 573 -19.69 25.86 5.73
CA THR A 573 -20.51 25.32 6.82
C THR A 573 -20.60 23.80 6.72
N LEU A 574 -20.33 23.12 7.83
CA LEU A 574 -20.19 21.67 7.89
C LEU A 574 -20.83 21.06 9.15
N ARG A 575 -21.63 20.02 8.92
CA ARG A 575 -21.97 18.95 9.86
C ARG A 575 -21.34 17.68 9.33
N MET A 576 -20.75 16.87 10.21
CA MET A 576 -20.07 15.65 9.76
C MET A 576 -20.26 14.48 10.71
N GLU A 577 -20.06 13.29 10.16
CA GLU A 577 -19.85 12.03 10.90
C GLU A 577 -18.65 11.32 10.28
N LEU A 578 -17.79 10.78 11.13
CA LEU A 578 -16.60 10.04 10.70
C LEU A 578 -16.92 8.56 10.79
N LEU A 579 -16.61 7.83 9.73
CA LEU A 579 -16.88 6.40 9.62
C LEU A 579 -15.59 5.60 9.77
N GLY A 580 -15.66 4.51 10.52
CA GLY A 580 -14.49 3.69 10.82
C GLY A 580 -14.78 2.49 11.69
N CYS A 581 -13.73 1.98 12.32
CA CYS A 581 -13.77 0.96 13.36
C CYS A 581 -12.54 1.08 14.28
N GLU A 582 -12.46 0.25 15.31
CA GLU A 582 -11.26 0.17 16.13
C GLU A 582 -10.11 -0.47 15.34
N VAL A 583 -8.86 -0.14 15.70
CA VAL A 583 -7.66 -0.71 15.05
C VAL A 583 -7.55 -2.21 15.32
N ASP A 584 -7.93 -2.63 16.53
CA ASP A 584 -8.07 -4.04 16.85
C ASP A 584 -9.32 -4.56 16.15
N ALA A 585 -9.12 -5.48 15.20
CA ALA A 585 -10.22 -6.21 14.56
C ALA A 585 -11.16 -6.81 15.63
N CYS A 586 -12.44 -7.03 15.28
CA CYS A 586 -13.52 -7.50 16.17
C CYS A 586 -14.29 -6.37 16.93
N SER A 587 -14.64 -5.28 16.24
CA SER A 587 -15.39 -4.16 16.85
C SER A 587 -16.73 -3.87 16.18
N LEU A 588 -17.29 -4.81 15.43
CA LEU A 588 -18.57 -4.64 14.75
C LEU A 588 -19.77 -4.88 15.68
N PRO A 589 -20.93 -4.26 15.42
CA PRO A 589 -22.16 -4.58 16.15
C PRO A 589 -22.53 -6.06 15.93
N LEU A 590 -22.90 -6.75 17.01
CA LEU A 590 -23.27 -8.17 17.00
C LEU A 590 -24.73 -8.41 16.60
N GLY A 591 -25.53 -7.35 16.51
CA GLY A 591 -26.80 -7.39 15.81
C GLY A 591 -28.04 -7.00 16.61
N MET A 592 -27.88 -6.16 17.65
CA MET A 592 -29.05 -5.60 18.34
C MET A 592 -29.77 -4.59 17.45
N GLU A 593 -29.08 -3.64 16.79
CA GLU A 593 -29.71 -2.61 15.95
C GLU A 593 -30.27 -3.17 14.64
N ASN A 594 -29.48 -4.01 13.96
CA ASN A 594 -29.80 -4.52 12.62
C ASN A 594 -30.80 -5.69 12.63
N GLY A 595 -31.09 -6.30 13.79
CA GLY A 595 -32.03 -7.40 13.94
C GLY A 595 -31.46 -8.81 13.73
N GLU A 596 -30.15 -8.97 13.52
CA GLU A 596 -29.51 -10.30 13.43
C GLU A 596 -29.68 -11.09 14.73
N ILE A 597 -29.56 -10.43 15.89
CA ILE A 597 -30.03 -10.99 17.15
C ILE A 597 -31.55 -10.91 17.15
N LYS A 598 -32.23 -12.06 17.13
CA LYS A 598 -33.69 -12.16 17.07
C LYS A 598 -34.34 -11.84 18.41
N ASN A 599 -35.62 -11.46 18.37
CA ASN A 599 -36.39 -11.11 19.58
C ASN A 599 -36.43 -12.23 20.63
N THR A 600 -36.42 -13.50 20.21
CA THR A 600 -36.42 -14.67 21.10
C THR A 600 -35.12 -14.85 21.87
N GLN A 601 -34.03 -14.19 21.45
CA GLN A 601 -32.72 -14.25 22.10
C GLN A 601 -32.59 -13.24 23.24
N ILE A 602 -33.52 -12.30 23.37
CA ILE A 602 -33.45 -11.22 24.35
C ILE A 602 -34.51 -11.47 25.44
N THR A 603 -34.05 -11.65 26.67
CA THR A 603 -34.90 -11.93 27.83
C THR A 603 -34.58 -10.98 28.96
N ALA A 604 -35.47 -10.82 29.93
CA ALA A 604 -35.24 -9.96 31.08
C ALA A 604 -35.89 -10.53 32.33
N SER A 605 -35.48 -10.01 33.49
CA SER A 605 -36.05 -10.36 34.80
C SER A 605 -37.51 -9.97 34.94
N SER A 606 -37.91 -8.81 34.40
CA SER A 606 -39.28 -8.31 34.45
C SER A 606 -39.56 -7.35 33.30
N VAL A 607 -40.84 -7.09 33.05
CA VAL A 607 -41.31 -6.25 31.95
C VAL A 607 -42.43 -5.34 32.45
N ARG A 608 -42.29 -4.04 32.21
CA ARG A 608 -43.37 -3.10 32.48
C ARG A 608 -44.46 -3.26 31.42
N THR A 609 -45.61 -3.78 31.84
CA THR A 609 -46.82 -3.85 31.01
C THR A 609 -47.89 -2.90 31.53
N SER A 610 -48.65 -2.31 30.62
CA SER A 610 -49.82 -1.49 30.88
C SER A 610 -50.85 -1.77 29.79
N TRP A 611 -52.13 -1.44 30.01
CA TRP A 611 -53.23 -1.73 29.09
C TRP A 611 -52.98 -1.30 27.64
N PHE A 612 -52.18 -0.23 27.43
CA PHE A 612 -51.86 0.31 26.12
C PHE A 612 -50.37 0.20 25.72
N SER A 613 -49.50 -0.37 26.58
CA SER A 613 -48.06 -0.39 26.30
C SER A 613 -47.31 -1.51 27.00
N THR A 614 -46.59 -2.33 26.24
CA THR A 614 -45.70 -3.39 26.75
C THR A 614 -44.24 -3.08 26.40
N TRP A 615 -43.39 -2.90 27.41
CA TRP A 615 -41.99 -2.51 27.24
C TRP A 615 -41.06 -3.73 27.20
N GLU A 616 -41.27 -4.60 26.23
CA GLU A 616 -40.60 -5.90 26.10
C GLU A 616 -39.06 -5.81 26.03
N PRO A 617 -38.34 -6.87 26.46
CA PRO A 617 -36.89 -6.96 26.32
C PRO A 617 -36.44 -6.92 24.85
N SER A 618 -37.27 -7.43 23.93
CA SER A 618 -37.04 -7.41 22.48
C SER A 618 -36.83 -6.01 21.89
N LEU A 619 -37.31 -4.97 22.59
CA LEU A 619 -37.19 -3.55 22.22
C LEU A 619 -35.91 -2.89 22.74
N ALA A 620 -35.06 -3.60 23.49
CA ALA A 620 -33.81 -3.08 24.04
C ALA A 620 -32.71 -2.86 22.98
N ARG A 621 -33.06 -2.36 21.80
CA ARG A 621 -32.16 -2.16 20.66
C ARG A 621 -31.76 -0.69 20.57
N ILE A 622 -30.47 -0.43 20.37
CA ILE A 622 -29.99 0.95 20.20
C ILE A 622 -30.70 1.63 19.03
N ASN A 623 -30.96 2.93 19.13
CA ASN A 623 -31.65 3.74 18.11
C ASN A 623 -33.06 3.29 17.71
N GLN A 624 -33.68 2.34 18.44
CA GLN A 624 -35.04 1.90 18.17
C GLN A 624 -36.01 3.09 18.11
N LYS A 625 -36.81 3.14 17.04
CA LYS A 625 -37.83 4.18 16.80
C LYS A 625 -39.22 3.68 17.23
N GLY A 626 -40.12 4.62 17.50
CA GLY A 626 -41.51 4.34 17.87
C GLY A 626 -41.91 4.95 19.22
N LYS A 627 -43.20 4.82 19.57
CA LYS A 627 -43.73 5.29 20.86
C LYS A 627 -43.26 4.43 22.04
N ILE A 628 -43.06 3.14 21.79
CA ILE A 628 -42.51 2.16 22.73
C ILE A 628 -41.28 1.58 22.06
N ASN A 629 -40.10 1.93 22.57
CA ASN A 629 -38.86 1.74 21.86
C ASN A 629 -37.69 1.40 22.79
N ALA A 630 -37.96 0.82 23.95
CA ALA A 630 -36.93 0.39 24.89
C ALA A 630 -37.45 -0.76 25.75
N TRP A 631 -36.56 -1.45 26.45
CA TRP A 631 -36.95 -2.31 27.57
C TRP A 631 -37.14 -1.47 28.82
N ARG A 632 -38.17 -1.80 29.62
CA ARG A 632 -38.35 -1.24 30.98
C ARG A 632 -38.66 -2.36 31.96
N ALA A 633 -37.98 -2.33 33.10
CA ALA A 633 -38.29 -3.23 34.20
C ALA A 633 -39.65 -2.86 34.84
N GLU A 634 -40.35 -3.87 35.34
CA GLU A 634 -41.59 -3.70 36.10
C GLU A 634 -41.32 -2.99 37.43
N SER A 635 -40.30 -3.45 38.14
CA SER A 635 -39.85 -2.91 39.43
C SER A 635 -38.46 -2.28 39.31
N ASN A 636 -38.28 -1.13 39.94
CA ASN A 636 -36.99 -0.44 39.99
C ASN A 636 -36.18 -0.92 41.21
N ASN A 637 -35.48 -2.06 41.08
CA ASN A 637 -34.63 -2.61 42.14
C ASN A 637 -33.30 -3.18 41.58
N ASN A 638 -32.37 -3.52 42.48
CA ASN A 638 -31.02 -3.96 42.11
C ASN A 638 -30.94 -5.43 41.66
N GLN A 639 -32.08 -6.12 41.56
CA GLN A 639 -32.19 -7.51 41.12
C GLN A 639 -32.64 -7.63 39.65
N GLN A 640 -32.87 -6.49 38.99
CA GLN A 640 -33.26 -6.49 37.57
C GLN A 640 -32.07 -6.81 36.67
N TRP A 641 -32.36 -7.51 35.57
CA TRP A 641 -31.37 -7.81 34.55
C TRP A 641 -32.00 -7.88 33.16
N LEU A 642 -31.22 -7.50 32.15
CA LEU A 642 -31.48 -7.75 30.74
C LEU A 642 -30.45 -8.76 30.24
N GLN A 643 -30.90 -9.83 29.59
CA GLN A 643 -30.07 -10.92 29.10
C GLN A 643 -30.16 -11.02 27.57
N ILE A 644 -29.01 -11.27 26.96
CA ILE A 644 -28.86 -11.51 25.52
C ILE A 644 -28.19 -12.88 25.34
N ASP A 645 -28.83 -13.78 24.59
CA ASP A 645 -28.28 -15.06 24.15
C ASP A 645 -27.70 -14.94 22.73
N LEU A 646 -26.37 -15.04 22.59
CA LEU A 646 -25.67 -14.94 21.31
C LEU A 646 -25.69 -16.26 20.51
N LEU A 647 -26.31 -17.32 21.03
CA LEU A 647 -26.42 -18.69 20.50
C LEU A 647 -25.09 -19.46 20.45
N THR A 648 -24.01 -18.77 20.10
CA THR A 648 -22.64 -19.27 20.01
C THR A 648 -21.74 -18.44 20.93
N ILE A 649 -20.57 -18.98 21.25
CA ILE A 649 -19.57 -18.20 22.00
C ILE A 649 -19.04 -17.13 21.05
N LYS A 650 -19.12 -15.87 21.47
CA LYS A 650 -18.59 -14.72 20.74
C LYS A 650 -17.50 -14.03 21.56
N LYS A 651 -16.61 -13.31 20.87
CA LYS A 651 -15.68 -12.38 21.51
C LYS A 651 -16.33 -11.01 21.55
N ILE A 652 -16.58 -10.50 22.75
CA ILE A 652 -17.32 -9.26 23.00
C ILE A 652 -16.34 -8.21 23.51
N THR A 653 -16.20 -7.13 22.75
CA THR A 653 -15.18 -6.10 22.95
C THR A 653 -15.74 -4.80 23.53
N ALA A 654 -17.02 -4.50 23.30
CA ALA A 654 -17.65 -3.31 23.86
C ALA A 654 -19.17 -3.46 24.02
N ILE A 655 -19.76 -2.53 24.77
CA ILE A 655 -21.20 -2.33 24.88
C ILE A 655 -21.52 -0.85 24.72
N ALA A 656 -22.60 -0.54 23.98
CA ALA A 656 -23.20 0.79 23.98
C ALA A 656 -24.56 0.75 24.68
N THR A 657 -24.84 1.75 25.51
CA THR A 657 -26.12 1.91 26.21
C THR A 657 -26.78 3.23 25.85
N GLN A 658 -28.10 3.22 25.80
CA GLN A 658 -28.94 4.38 25.50
C GLN A 658 -30.20 4.36 26.37
N GLY A 659 -30.61 5.53 26.88
CA GLY A 659 -31.84 5.70 27.63
C GLY A 659 -33.10 5.75 26.75
N VAL A 660 -34.22 6.19 27.31
CA VAL A 660 -35.46 6.45 26.57
C VAL A 660 -36.19 7.67 27.11
N LYS A 661 -36.82 8.43 26.20
CA LYS A 661 -37.75 9.51 26.53
C LYS A 661 -39.16 9.08 26.17
N SER A 662 -39.97 8.79 27.19
CA SER A 662 -41.37 8.39 27.03
C SER A 662 -42.26 9.61 27.24
N VAL A 663 -42.86 10.11 26.15
CA VAL A 663 -43.74 11.29 26.09
C VAL A 663 -43.03 12.56 26.58
N THR A 664 -42.94 12.75 27.90
CA THR A 664 -42.24 13.86 28.57
C THR A 664 -41.19 13.40 29.58
N THR A 665 -41.24 12.14 30.02
CA THR A 665 -40.37 11.62 31.08
C THR A 665 -39.13 10.91 30.53
N GLU A 666 -37.97 11.29 31.04
CA GLU A 666 -36.70 10.67 30.69
C GLU A 666 -36.39 9.55 31.68
N ASN A 667 -36.06 8.37 31.15
CA ASN A 667 -35.71 7.20 31.95
C ASN A 667 -34.41 6.61 31.38
N PHE A 668 -33.41 6.40 32.22
CA PHE A 668 -32.12 5.85 31.79
C PHE A 668 -31.36 5.24 32.97
N VAL A 669 -30.46 4.32 32.67
CA VAL A 669 -29.58 3.68 33.66
C VAL A 669 -28.30 4.48 33.79
N LYS A 670 -27.97 4.87 35.03
CA LYS A 670 -26.78 5.67 35.37
C LYS A 670 -25.56 4.80 35.69
N THR A 671 -25.76 3.63 36.29
CA THR A 671 -24.68 2.67 36.50
C THR A 671 -25.17 1.24 36.38
N TYR A 672 -24.32 0.35 35.89
CA TYR A 672 -24.62 -1.06 35.71
C TYR A 672 -23.39 -1.96 35.90
N VAL A 673 -23.63 -3.26 36.07
CA VAL A 673 -22.60 -4.31 36.12
C VAL A 673 -22.91 -5.34 35.03
N ILE A 674 -21.87 -5.92 34.45
CA ILE A 674 -21.99 -6.99 33.45
C ILE A 674 -21.72 -8.35 34.09
N LEU A 675 -22.60 -9.31 33.82
CA LEU A 675 -22.41 -10.72 34.12
C LEU A 675 -22.36 -11.51 32.81
N TYR A 676 -21.53 -12.54 32.75
CA TYR A 676 -21.40 -13.38 31.55
C TYR A 676 -21.41 -14.88 31.89
N SER A 677 -21.88 -15.70 30.95
CA SER A 677 -22.00 -17.15 31.11
C SER A 677 -21.90 -17.90 29.78
N ASN A 678 -21.41 -19.14 29.81
CA ASN A 678 -21.41 -20.03 28.63
C ASN A 678 -22.64 -20.94 28.59
N GLN A 679 -23.21 -21.28 29.75
CA GLN A 679 -24.29 -22.25 29.90
C GLN A 679 -25.63 -21.60 30.32
N GLY A 680 -25.61 -20.35 30.80
CA GLY A 680 -26.78 -19.61 31.25
C GLY A 680 -27.20 -19.86 32.71
N SER A 681 -26.59 -20.83 33.39
CA SER A 681 -26.83 -21.15 34.81
C SER A 681 -25.83 -20.49 35.76
N GLU A 682 -24.54 -20.64 35.49
CA GLU A 682 -23.45 -20.05 36.29
C GLU A 682 -23.00 -18.71 35.72
N TRP A 683 -22.98 -17.67 36.55
CA TRP A 683 -22.70 -16.30 36.12
C TRP A 683 -21.43 -15.79 36.76
N LYS A 684 -20.53 -15.28 35.92
CA LYS A 684 -19.30 -14.59 36.35
C LYS A 684 -19.49 -13.10 36.20
N SER A 685 -19.09 -12.34 37.22
CA SER A 685 -19.06 -10.88 37.13
C SER A 685 -17.85 -10.42 36.34
N TYR A 686 -18.02 -9.38 35.53
CA TYR A 686 -16.89 -8.71 34.89
C TYR A 686 -16.07 -7.94 35.93
N THR A 687 -14.77 -8.16 35.95
CA THR A 687 -13.80 -7.56 36.88
C THR A 687 -12.65 -6.97 36.09
N GLU A 688 -12.11 -5.84 36.53
CA GLU A 688 -10.97 -5.15 35.91
C GLU A 688 -9.70 -5.45 36.73
N ASP A 689 -8.59 -5.73 36.05
CA ASP A 689 -7.22 -5.88 36.59
C ASP A 689 -7.08 -6.61 37.94
N SER A 690 -7.22 -7.94 37.94
CA SER A 690 -7.03 -8.84 39.10
C SER A 690 -7.89 -8.56 40.34
N SER A 691 -8.79 -7.57 40.30
CA SER A 691 -9.72 -7.28 41.38
C SER A 691 -10.78 -8.37 41.52
N SER A 692 -11.11 -8.74 42.75
CA SER A 692 -12.25 -9.63 43.05
C SER A 692 -13.60 -8.89 43.04
N VAL A 693 -13.59 -7.57 42.84
CA VAL A 693 -14.80 -6.72 42.88
C VAL A 693 -15.32 -6.50 41.47
N ALA A 694 -16.63 -6.70 41.30
CA ALA A 694 -17.29 -6.44 40.03
C ALA A 694 -17.14 -4.99 39.59
N LYS A 695 -16.72 -4.76 38.34
CA LYS A 695 -16.59 -3.43 37.76
C LYS A 695 -17.98 -2.80 37.61
N VAL A 696 -18.12 -1.58 38.13
CA VAL A 696 -19.31 -0.76 37.93
C VAL A 696 -19.04 0.18 36.76
N PHE A 697 -19.87 0.05 35.71
CA PHE A 697 -19.82 0.91 34.54
C PHE A 697 -20.72 2.13 34.74
N SER A 698 -20.21 3.32 34.38
CA SER A 698 -21.00 4.55 34.30
C SER A 698 -21.82 4.54 33.01
N GLY A 699 -23.14 4.49 33.12
CA GLY A 699 -24.08 4.47 32.00
C GLY A 699 -24.39 5.87 31.47
N ASN A 700 -25.66 6.09 31.15
CA ASN A 700 -26.13 7.29 30.46
C ASN A 700 -26.34 8.47 31.40
N GLU A 701 -26.11 9.68 30.90
CA GLU A 701 -26.46 10.95 31.56
C GLU A 701 -27.77 11.54 31.04
N ASP A 702 -28.24 11.09 29.87
CA ASP A 702 -29.45 11.54 29.22
C ASP A 702 -30.25 10.37 28.61
N SER A 703 -31.36 10.71 27.95
CA SER A 703 -32.26 9.73 27.31
C SER A 703 -31.92 9.40 25.84
N ARG A 704 -30.99 10.12 25.21
CA ARG A 704 -30.75 10.05 23.76
C ARG A 704 -29.30 9.72 23.40
N GLY A 705 -28.32 10.29 24.11
CA GLY A 705 -26.92 10.05 23.90
C GLY A 705 -26.53 8.58 24.10
N HIS A 706 -25.50 8.17 23.37
CA HIS A 706 -24.91 6.85 23.52
C HIS A 706 -23.72 6.92 24.47
N VAL A 707 -23.62 5.94 25.36
CA VAL A 707 -22.42 5.74 26.17
C VAL A 707 -21.82 4.40 25.81
N LYS A 708 -20.58 4.40 25.33
CA LYS A 708 -19.87 3.19 24.90
C LYS A 708 -18.74 2.87 25.87
N HIS A 709 -18.69 1.63 26.34
CA HIS A 709 -17.61 1.10 27.18
C HIS A 709 -16.92 -0.07 26.50
N PHE A 710 -15.60 -0.09 26.61
CA PHE A 710 -14.75 -1.19 26.12
C PHE A 710 -14.44 -2.16 27.25
N PHE A 711 -14.38 -3.44 26.91
CA PHE A 711 -13.99 -4.51 27.83
C PHE A 711 -12.51 -4.83 27.65
N ASN A 712 -11.71 -4.46 28.65
CA ASN A 712 -10.31 -4.84 28.79
C ASN A 712 -10.14 -5.63 30.10
N PRO A 713 -10.02 -6.97 30.06
CA PRO A 713 -9.94 -7.84 28.88
C PRO A 713 -11.31 -8.09 28.18
N PRO A 714 -11.33 -8.46 26.88
CA PRO A 714 -12.56 -8.82 26.17
C PRO A 714 -13.29 -10.03 26.80
N ILE A 715 -14.61 -10.06 26.69
CA ILE A 715 -15.44 -11.15 27.25
C ILE A 715 -15.63 -12.24 26.20
N LEU A 716 -15.31 -13.49 26.55
CA LEU A 716 -15.59 -14.68 25.73
C LEU A 716 -16.77 -15.43 26.33
N SER A 717 -17.96 -15.27 25.74
CA SER A 717 -19.16 -15.93 26.27
C SER A 717 -20.29 -16.05 25.25
N ARG A 718 -21.28 -16.89 25.58
CA ARG A 718 -22.55 -16.99 24.84
C ARG A 718 -23.63 -16.07 25.39
N PHE A 719 -23.71 -15.95 26.72
CA PHE A 719 -24.74 -15.16 27.39
C PHE A 719 -24.15 -13.94 28.07
N ILE A 720 -24.78 -12.79 27.86
CA ILE A 720 -24.48 -11.54 28.56
C ILE A 720 -25.70 -11.08 29.33
N ARG A 721 -25.47 -10.63 30.56
CA ARG A 721 -26.46 -9.99 31.43
C ARG A 721 -25.99 -8.60 31.84
N ILE A 722 -26.86 -7.62 31.64
CA ILE A 722 -26.70 -6.25 32.11
C ILE A 722 -27.55 -6.08 33.35
N VAL A 723 -26.92 -5.71 34.47
CA VAL A 723 -27.56 -5.56 35.79
C VAL A 723 -27.51 -4.09 36.20
N PRO A 724 -28.62 -3.33 36.07
CA PRO A 724 -28.70 -1.94 36.53
C PRO A 724 -28.46 -1.82 38.03
N LYS A 725 -27.70 -0.80 38.44
CA LYS A 725 -27.41 -0.48 39.85
C LYS A 725 -27.99 0.86 40.27
N THR A 726 -27.90 1.87 39.42
CA THR A 726 -28.55 3.17 39.63
C THR A 726 -29.19 3.66 38.34
N TRP A 727 -30.24 4.46 38.45
CA TRP A 727 -31.04 4.94 37.31
C TRP A 727 -31.65 6.32 37.60
N TYR A 728 -32.12 6.98 36.55
CA TYR A 728 -32.87 8.22 36.61
C TYR A 728 -34.35 7.94 36.28
N ASN A 729 -35.25 8.30 37.19
CA ASN A 729 -36.70 8.02 37.19
C ASN A 729 -37.12 6.54 37.16
N GLY A 730 -36.56 5.74 36.26
CA GLY A 730 -36.81 4.31 36.19
C GLY A 730 -35.81 3.58 35.30
N ILE A 731 -35.77 2.25 35.46
CA ILE A 731 -34.89 1.39 34.68
C ILE A 731 -35.44 1.29 33.25
N ALA A 732 -34.70 1.86 32.31
CA ALA A 732 -34.95 1.72 30.88
C ALA A 732 -33.63 1.61 30.12
N LEU A 733 -33.55 0.67 29.19
CA LEU A 733 -32.36 0.45 28.37
C LEU A 733 -32.69 0.16 26.91
N ARG A 734 -31.81 0.68 26.06
CA ARG A 734 -31.52 0.23 24.71
C ARG A 734 -30.03 -0.05 24.64
N VAL A 735 -29.62 -1.17 24.03
CA VAL A 735 -28.22 -1.59 24.03
C VAL A 735 -27.79 -2.12 22.66
N GLU A 736 -26.48 -2.06 22.42
CA GLU A 736 -25.79 -2.77 21.34
C GLU A 736 -24.52 -3.39 21.90
N LEU A 737 -24.20 -4.61 21.45
CA LEU A 737 -22.96 -5.30 21.79
C LEU A 737 -22.03 -5.25 20.59
N PHE A 738 -20.74 -5.06 20.84
CA PHE A 738 -19.72 -5.08 19.79
C PHE A 738 -18.78 -6.26 19.99
N GLY A 739 -18.37 -6.88 18.88
CA GLY A 739 -17.56 -8.08 18.92
C GLY A 739 -17.46 -8.76 17.56
N CYS A 740 -17.15 -10.06 17.60
CA CYS A 740 -17.07 -10.94 16.45
C CYS A 740 -17.17 -12.41 16.90
N ASP A 741 -17.17 -13.31 15.93
CA ASP A 741 -17.27 -14.75 16.14
C ASP A 741 -15.97 -15.31 16.73
N PHE A 742 -16.10 -16.21 17.72
CA PHE A 742 -14.97 -16.88 18.34
C PHE A 742 -14.92 -18.34 17.86
N GLY A 743 -13.89 -18.71 17.08
CA GLY A 743 -13.56 -20.11 16.82
C GLY A 743 -14.19 -20.77 15.59
N GLY A 744 -14.25 -20.12 14.43
CA GLY A 744 -14.51 -20.85 13.18
C GLY A 744 -13.20 -21.25 12.55
N ILE A 745 -12.59 -22.39 12.91
CA ILE A 745 -11.48 -23.00 12.13
C ILE A 745 -12.05 -23.51 10.80
#